data_AF-A0A2W0B6G7-F1
#
_entry.id   AF-A0A2W0B6G7-F1
#
_cell.length_a   1.000
_cell.length_b   1.000
_cell.length_c   1.000
_cell.angle_alpha   90.00
_cell.angle_beta   90.00
_cell.angle_gamma   90.00
#
_symmetry.space_group_name_H-M   'P 1'
#
loop_
_entity.id
_entity.type
_entity.pdbx_description
1 polymer ?
#
loop_
_entity_poly.entity_id
_entity_poly.type
_entity_poly.pdbx_seq_one_letter_code
_entity_poly.pdbx_strand_id
1 'polypeptide(L)'
;MAVTSAKELPAIRFGTYEVDLRAGELLRNGSRVRLQEQPFQVLLALVERPGEIVTRDELQKKLWPADTFVDFDHSLNAAIRRLRDALGDSAENPRFVETIARRGYRFIAPVNGIATPAEVPTVDAALVARGRRKWLWLAAPLLAVVLSIGFHAGLRSSQGSQASESRLTANPEEARVTGAAISPDGKYLAFSDKNGCYLRHIDTGETHSIPLPTGFIPQPVSWFPDGLHLLVTWVAGPHEPTSLWTISIMGGSPRKLANQGHWAAVSPDGSQIVFAEHSEAAWLTPEGSQALWVMQADGEKPRKILGGDGSHFENSFGPPTWSPDGKRIAFVRSKYHPGSWGSDSQIETLALASGKTDVVIQTPGLLGALAWMKDDRLIYATMASPRPTPGDSSLWAIRMYGPNNPKFRGPVRLAGGPGYVASISLSANGNRLAFLRNTIQPDVYVSSVEAGGRDLSVPRRLTLDDREDYPFAWTPDNRSVLFVSNRDGPYHIFKQALDQTEPELFIGGDEPSFLPRMTPDGSSVLYFLSRKTGYVLSPVRLMRMALSGGPPQLVMERDGMNNQQCARAPATLCLLSELDQKGERFFSFDPLKGTTREIPQLTIEGVDYSTYNWSLSPDGRSLVTSSKERTYTSLSPDVPAIKVTSLSDFSSRTLPVPGWSGITSVDWAADGKSIWAAAHTTDNTWAMLNIDLNGHTRPMLRETKMMVGWAIPSIDGRHVAVWEASGNSNVWMLEKF
;
A
#
# COMPACT_ATOMS: atom_id res chain seq x y z
N MET A 1 -20.10 20.72 51.00
CA MET A 1 -20.62 21.83 50.17
C MET A 1 -19.45 22.32 49.32
N ALA A 2 -19.46 22.39 48.01
CA ALA A 2 -20.54 22.32 47.03
C ALA A 2 -20.05 21.50 45.81
N VAL A 3 -20.93 20.67 45.28
CA VAL A 3 -20.76 20.00 43.98
C VAL A 3 -21.03 21.05 42.90
N THR A 4 -20.05 21.35 42.08
CA THR A 4 -20.22 22.24 40.94
C THR A 4 -21.03 21.50 39.88
N SER A 5 -22.28 21.93 39.70
CA SER A 5 -23.23 21.46 38.71
C SER A 5 -22.63 21.53 37.30
N ALA A 6 -22.35 20.38 36.69
CA ALA A 6 -22.11 20.30 35.25
C ALA A 6 -23.42 20.68 34.55
N LYS A 7 -23.34 21.65 33.64
CA LYS A 7 -24.47 22.07 32.80
C LYS A 7 -24.83 20.89 31.89
N GLU A 8 -25.94 20.21 32.16
CA GLU A 8 -26.47 19.13 31.33
C GLU A 8 -26.82 19.69 29.93
N LEU A 9 -26.29 19.05 28.88
CA LEU A 9 -26.78 19.30 27.52
C LEU A 9 -28.14 18.62 27.39
N PRO A 10 -29.16 19.25 26.80
CA PRO A 10 -30.51 18.70 26.74
C PRO A 10 -30.54 17.44 25.87
N ALA A 11 -31.01 16.32 26.44
CA ALA A 11 -31.35 15.12 25.67
C ALA A 11 -32.51 15.43 24.71
N ILE A 12 -32.45 14.93 23.47
CA ILE A 12 -33.50 15.16 22.47
C ILE A 12 -34.54 14.04 22.60
N ARG A 13 -35.81 14.39 22.83
CA ARG A 13 -36.90 13.43 23.05
C ARG A 13 -37.99 13.55 22.00
N PHE A 14 -38.47 12.42 21.47
CA PHE A 14 -39.62 12.37 20.56
C PHE A 14 -40.35 11.02 20.71
N GLY A 15 -41.68 11.04 20.79
CA GLY A 15 -42.46 9.82 21.04
C GLY A 15 -41.99 9.05 22.28
N THR A 16 -41.65 7.76 22.12
CA THR A 16 -41.08 6.89 23.18
C THR A 16 -39.55 6.88 23.20
N TYR A 17 -38.90 7.74 22.41
CA TYR A 17 -37.47 7.71 22.14
C TYR A 17 -36.74 8.90 22.76
N GLU A 18 -35.51 8.64 23.21
CA GLU A 18 -34.58 9.64 23.74
C GLU A 18 -33.21 9.45 23.09
N VAL A 19 -32.63 10.54 22.59
CA VAL A 19 -31.31 10.57 21.96
C VAL A 19 -30.33 11.18 22.94
N ASP A 20 -29.34 10.38 23.34
CA ASP A 20 -28.21 10.83 24.13
C ASP A 20 -27.08 11.29 23.19
N LEU A 21 -26.88 12.61 23.13
CA LEU A 21 -25.87 13.25 22.28
C LEU A 21 -24.43 13.01 22.77
N ARG A 22 -24.22 12.67 24.04
CA ARG A 22 -22.88 12.37 24.58
C ARG A 22 -22.50 10.93 24.34
N ALA A 23 -23.45 10.01 24.56
CA ALA A 23 -23.22 8.59 24.35
C ALA A 23 -23.31 8.18 22.87
N GLY A 24 -23.98 9.00 22.03
CA GLY A 24 -24.26 8.64 20.65
C GLY A 24 -25.28 7.49 20.55
N GLU A 25 -26.21 7.42 21.50
CA GLU A 25 -27.14 6.30 21.64
C GLU A 25 -28.61 6.72 21.49
N LEU A 26 -29.40 5.82 20.92
CA LEU A 26 -30.86 5.92 20.87
C LEU A 26 -31.47 5.00 21.92
N LEU A 27 -32.29 5.56 22.81
CA LEU A 27 -33.01 4.84 23.85
C LEU A 27 -34.50 4.79 23.48
N ARG A 28 -35.17 3.67 23.76
CA ARG A 28 -36.63 3.53 23.69
C ARG A 28 -37.12 3.06 25.05
N ASN A 29 -37.93 3.88 25.73
CA ASN A 29 -38.36 3.63 27.12
C ASN A 29 -37.19 3.28 28.06
N GLY A 30 -36.04 3.95 27.91
CA GLY A 30 -34.83 3.72 28.70
C GLY A 30 -33.98 2.50 28.30
N SER A 31 -34.40 1.70 27.31
CA SER A 31 -33.61 0.58 26.78
C SER A 31 -32.89 0.97 25.49
N ARG A 32 -31.63 0.58 25.33
CA ARG A 32 -30.83 0.88 24.13
C ARG A 32 -31.40 0.20 22.88
N VAL A 33 -31.64 1.00 21.85
CA VAL A 33 -31.97 0.54 20.49
C VAL A 33 -30.69 0.55 19.67
N ARG A 34 -30.33 -0.60 19.11
CA ARG A 34 -29.14 -0.70 18.26
C ARG A 34 -29.38 0.05 16.96
N LEU A 35 -28.65 1.15 16.76
CA LEU A 35 -28.65 1.94 15.55
C LEU A 35 -27.20 2.12 15.08
N GLN A 36 -26.93 1.85 13.81
CA GLN A 36 -25.60 2.05 13.21
C GLN A 36 -25.29 3.55 13.11
N GLU A 37 -24.00 3.89 13.03
CA GLU A 37 -23.52 5.28 13.07
C GLU A 37 -24.15 6.16 11.98
N GLN A 38 -24.18 5.70 10.71
CA GLN A 38 -24.77 6.47 9.61
C GLN A 38 -26.28 6.75 9.79
N PRO A 39 -27.16 5.73 10.03
CA PRO A 39 -28.56 5.99 10.40
C PRO A 39 -28.74 6.90 11.62
N PHE A 40 -27.83 6.84 12.61
CA PHE A 40 -27.87 7.72 13.78
C PHE A 40 -27.54 9.17 13.40
N GLN A 41 -26.54 9.42 12.56
CA GLN A 41 -26.22 10.75 12.04
C GLN A 41 -27.36 11.33 11.17
N VAL A 42 -28.05 10.49 10.41
CA VAL A 42 -29.28 10.87 9.68
C VAL A 42 -30.36 11.31 10.66
N LEU A 43 -30.60 10.53 11.72
CA LEU A 43 -31.57 10.87 12.76
C LEU A 43 -31.25 12.23 13.39
N LEU A 44 -30.00 12.48 13.78
CA LEU A 44 -29.55 13.75 14.34
C LEU A 44 -29.83 14.93 13.40
N ALA A 45 -29.48 14.80 12.13
CA ALA A 45 -29.72 15.84 11.13
C ALA A 45 -31.21 16.21 10.97
N LEU A 46 -32.09 15.22 11.14
CA LEU A 46 -33.53 15.38 11.00
C LEU A 46 -34.19 15.95 12.27
N VAL A 47 -33.78 15.50 13.47
CA VAL A 47 -34.35 15.97 14.74
C VAL A 47 -33.81 17.33 15.20
N GLU A 48 -32.67 17.78 14.67
CA GLU A 48 -32.17 19.15 14.85
C GLU A 48 -33.04 20.20 14.16
N ARG A 49 -33.78 19.82 13.11
CA ARG A 49 -34.64 20.68 12.30
C ARG A 49 -36.04 20.06 12.11
N PRO A 50 -36.80 19.83 13.20
CA PRO A 50 -38.09 19.14 13.11
C PRO A 50 -39.08 19.96 12.29
N GLY A 51 -39.71 19.32 11.30
CA GLY A 51 -40.66 19.95 10.39
C GLY A 51 -40.07 20.58 9.12
N GLU A 52 -38.75 20.75 9.05
CA GLU A 52 -38.08 21.24 7.86
C GLU A 52 -37.66 20.08 6.95
N ILE A 53 -37.56 20.37 5.65
CA ILE A 53 -37.02 19.41 4.68
C ILE A 53 -35.51 19.50 4.73
N VAL A 54 -34.85 18.42 5.16
CA VAL A 54 -33.41 18.26 5.00
C VAL A 54 -33.16 17.60 3.65
N THR A 55 -32.46 18.32 2.77
CA THR A 55 -32.25 17.90 1.38
C THR A 55 -31.27 16.74 1.28
N ARG A 56 -31.34 15.98 0.16
CA ARG A 56 -30.39 14.88 -0.10
C ARG A 56 -28.95 15.38 -0.12
N ASP A 57 -28.69 16.56 -0.72
CA ASP A 57 -27.36 17.18 -0.77
C ASP A 57 -26.83 17.59 0.62
N GLU A 58 -27.71 18.07 1.52
CA GLU A 58 -27.32 18.40 2.89
C GLU A 58 -27.00 17.15 3.71
N LEU A 59 -27.82 16.10 3.59
CA LEU A 59 -27.54 14.82 4.22
C LEU A 59 -26.27 14.22 3.63
N GLN A 60 -26.05 14.37 2.33
CA GLN A 60 -24.85 13.91 1.66
C GLN A 60 -23.62 14.57 2.27
N LYS A 61 -23.57 15.91 2.30
CA LYS A 61 -22.45 16.68 2.86
C LYS A 61 -22.21 16.42 4.35
N LYS A 62 -23.26 16.13 5.12
CA LYS A 62 -23.16 15.88 6.57
C LYS A 62 -22.71 14.45 6.90
N LEU A 63 -23.19 13.47 6.16
CA LEU A 63 -22.88 12.04 6.37
C LEU A 63 -21.57 11.63 5.69
N TRP A 64 -21.26 12.27 4.57
CA TRP A 64 -20.10 12.01 3.75
C TRP A 64 -19.43 13.35 3.43
N PRO A 65 -18.28 13.65 4.07
CA PRO A 65 -17.43 14.75 3.65
C PRO A 65 -17.09 14.60 2.15
N ALA A 66 -16.77 15.71 1.48
CA ALA A 66 -16.67 15.84 0.02
C ALA A 66 -15.77 14.81 -0.70
N ASP A 67 -14.99 14.03 0.05
CA ASP A 67 -13.98 13.07 -0.42
C ASP A 67 -14.38 11.59 -0.21
N THR A 68 -15.63 11.28 0.12
CA THR A 68 -16.10 9.88 0.27
C THR A 68 -16.77 9.38 -1.01
N PHE A 69 -16.19 8.39 -1.71
CA PHE A 69 -16.79 7.80 -2.90
C PHE A 69 -17.66 6.58 -2.55
N VAL A 70 -18.97 6.80 -2.47
CA VAL A 70 -20.00 5.77 -2.35
C VAL A 70 -21.15 6.08 -3.31
N ASP A 71 -21.95 5.09 -3.70
CA ASP A 71 -23.26 5.37 -4.31
C ASP A 71 -24.13 6.06 -3.25
N PHE A 72 -24.15 7.39 -3.28
CA PHE A 72 -24.79 8.23 -2.28
C PHE A 72 -26.29 7.98 -2.21
N ASP A 73 -26.94 7.78 -3.34
CA ASP A 73 -28.37 7.57 -3.38
C ASP A 73 -28.73 6.21 -2.80
N HIS A 74 -27.97 5.16 -3.14
CA HIS A 74 -28.17 3.82 -2.58
C HIS A 74 -27.89 3.80 -1.07
N SER A 75 -26.78 4.42 -0.65
CA SER A 75 -26.33 4.44 0.76
C SER A 75 -27.26 5.26 1.65
N LEU A 76 -27.73 6.43 1.18
CA LEU A 76 -28.70 7.25 1.91
C LEU A 76 -30.05 6.52 2.04
N ASN A 77 -30.51 5.85 0.99
CA ASN A 77 -31.75 5.08 1.05
C ASN A 77 -31.63 3.89 2.01
N ALA A 78 -30.49 3.20 2.03
CA ALA A 78 -30.21 2.13 2.99
C ALA A 78 -30.16 2.64 4.44
N ALA A 79 -29.55 3.80 4.68
CA ALA A 79 -29.49 4.42 6.00
C ALA A 79 -30.88 4.84 6.51
N ILE A 80 -31.70 5.44 5.64
CA ILE A 80 -33.10 5.80 5.96
C ILE A 80 -33.95 4.55 6.23
N ARG A 81 -33.74 3.46 5.49
CA ARG A 81 -34.45 2.20 5.73
C ARG A 81 -34.14 1.65 7.12
N ARG A 82 -32.85 1.55 7.48
CA ARG A 82 -32.41 1.09 8.81
C ARG A 82 -32.88 1.99 9.94
N LEU A 83 -32.96 3.31 9.70
CA LEU A 83 -33.52 4.25 10.65
C LEU A 83 -35.02 3.99 10.88
N ARG A 84 -35.79 3.80 9.80
CA ARG A 84 -37.21 3.45 9.90
C ARG A 84 -37.43 2.13 10.62
N ASP A 85 -36.63 1.11 10.33
CA ASP A 85 -36.70 -0.19 11.01
C ASP A 85 -36.48 -0.04 12.53
N ALA A 86 -35.48 0.75 12.95
CA ALA A 86 -35.18 1.01 14.36
C ALA A 86 -36.29 1.82 15.07
N LEU A 87 -36.95 2.72 14.35
CA LEU A 87 -38.08 3.52 14.86
C LEU A 87 -39.44 2.84 14.75
N GLY A 88 -39.52 1.67 14.08
CA GLY A 88 -40.79 1.03 13.74
C GLY A 88 -41.67 1.91 12.84
N ASP A 89 -41.04 2.66 11.93
CA ASP A 89 -41.69 3.64 11.05
C ASP A 89 -41.89 3.09 9.62
N SER A 90 -42.89 3.58 8.89
CA SER A 90 -43.22 3.14 7.52
C SER A 90 -43.02 4.26 6.51
N ALA A 91 -42.52 3.94 5.32
CA ALA A 91 -42.41 4.92 4.22
C ALA A 91 -43.78 5.29 3.62
N GLU A 92 -44.75 4.37 3.65
CA GLU A 92 -46.10 4.56 3.09
C GLU A 92 -47.03 5.29 4.08
N ASN A 93 -46.79 5.13 5.38
CA ASN A 93 -47.52 5.80 6.45
C ASN A 93 -46.53 6.32 7.52
N PRO A 94 -45.80 7.41 7.22
CA PRO A 94 -44.72 7.89 8.08
C PRO A 94 -45.27 8.51 9.36
N ARG A 95 -44.68 8.12 10.49
CA ARG A 95 -44.92 8.67 11.82
C ARG A 95 -43.77 9.54 12.31
N PHE A 96 -42.55 9.29 11.83
CA PHE A 96 -41.35 10.01 12.25
C PHE A 96 -40.62 10.64 11.06
N VAL A 97 -40.33 9.88 10.00
CA VAL A 97 -39.54 10.32 8.85
C VAL A 97 -40.37 10.25 7.58
N GLU A 98 -40.77 11.42 7.06
CA GLU A 98 -41.50 11.55 5.81
C GLU A 98 -40.52 11.71 4.62
N THR A 99 -40.79 10.99 3.53
CA THR A 99 -40.03 11.16 2.27
C THR A 99 -40.69 12.23 1.41
N ILE A 100 -39.96 13.29 1.06
CA ILE A 100 -40.39 14.26 0.06
C ILE A 100 -39.73 13.92 -1.27
N ALA A 101 -40.53 13.41 -2.21
CA ALA A 101 -40.05 12.91 -3.49
C ALA A 101 -39.08 13.90 -4.18
N ARG A 102 -37.89 13.40 -4.55
CA ARG A 102 -36.80 14.13 -5.23
C ARG A 102 -36.23 15.34 -4.49
N ARG A 103 -36.60 15.59 -3.22
CA ARG A 103 -36.11 16.73 -2.44
C ARG A 103 -35.31 16.30 -1.22
N GLY A 104 -35.81 15.35 -0.44
CA GLY A 104 -35.15 14.95 0.81
C GLY A 104 -36.11 14.32 1.81
N TYR A 105 -35.80 14.49 3.10
CA TYR A 105 -36.54 13.87 4.19
C TYR A 105 -36.91 14.92 5.24
N ARG A 106 -38.06 14.73 5.88
CA ARG A 106 -38.59 15.63 6.92
C ARG A 106 -38.92 14.83 8.18
N PHE A 107 -38.51 15.34 9.34
CA PHE A 107 -38.94 14.79 10.62
C PHE A 107 -40.29 15.38 11.02
N ILE A 108 -41.32 14.56 11.19
CA ILE A 108 -42.70 15.03 11.36
C ILE A 108 -43.26 14.80 12.78
N ALA A 109 -42.51 14.15 13.66
CA ALA A 109 -42.91 13.96 15.05
C ALA A 109 -42.48 15.17 15.92
N PRO A 110 -43.28 15.55 16.94
CA PRO A 110 -42.89 16.59 17.90
C PRO A 110 -41.60 16.23 18.63
N VAL A 111 -40.64 17.16 18.64
CA VAL A 111 -39.35 17.02 19.35
C VAL A 111 -39.36 17.93 20.57
N ASN A 112 -39.02 17.39 21.74
CA ASN A 112 -39.00 18.06 23.04
C ASN A 112 -40.34 18.74 23.42
N GLY A 113 -41.46 18.22 22.91
CA GLY A 113 -42.80 18.77 23.17
C GLY A 113 -43.14 20.03 22.37
N ILE A 114 -42.29 20.47 21.45
CA ILE A 114 -42.57 21.60 20.56
C ILE A 114 -43.26 21.04 19.31
N ALA A 115 -44.51 21.46 19.08
CA ALA A 115 -45.28 21.10 17.89
C ALA A 115 -44.79 21.88 16.66
N THR A 116 -44.64 21.18 15.54
CA THR A 116 -44.23 21.77 14.24
C THR A 116 -45.31 22.72 13.71
N PRO A 117 -44.98 23.93 13.21
CA PRO A 117 -45.96 24.83 12.61
C PRO A 117 -46.45 24.27 11.26
N ALA A 118 -47.77 24.18 11.09
CA ALA A 118 -48.42 24.00 9.80
C ALA A 118 -48.53 25.34 9.05
N GLU A 119 -48.41 25.27 7.73
CA GLU A 119 -48.30 26.32 6.72
C GLU A 119 -49.59 27.16 6.54
N VAL A 120 -49.50 28.51 6.44
CA VAL A 120 -50.43 29.41 5.70
C VAL A 120 -49.74 30.77 5.40
N PRO A 121 -50.24 31.64 4.48
CA PRO A 121 -49.54 32.04 3.25
C PRO A 121 -49.09 33.52 3.21
N THR A 122 -48.37 33.84 2.14
CA THR A 122 -47.86 35.15 1.71
C THR A 122 -48.88 36.31 1.71
N VAL A 123 -48.47 37.48 2.20
CA VAL A 123 -49.05 38.79 1.86
C VAL A 123 -47.94 39.84 1.66
N ASP A 124 -48.21 40.69 0.68
CA ASP A 124 -47.43 41.72 0.00
C ASP A 124 -46.68 42.80 0.80
N ALA A 125 -45.77 43.41 0.03
CA ALA A 125 -45.00 44.62 0.27
C ALA A 125 -45.83 45.88 0.62
N ALA A 126 -45.25 46.78 1.43
CA ALA A 126 -45.18 48.23 1.15
C ALA A 126 -44.51 49.04 2.30
N LEU A 127 -43.46 49.77 1.93
CA LEU A 127 -43.19 51.20 2.17
C LEU A 127 -43.44 51.88 3.55
N VAL A 128 -42.36 52.54 4.04
CA VAL A 128 -42.23 54.01 4.32
C VAL A 128 -41.94 54.52 5.75
N ALA A 129 -40.93 55.41 5.75
CA ALA A 129 -40.68 56.62 6.56
C ALA A 129 -40.03 56.57 7.96
N ARG A 130 -38.76 57.00 7.97
CA ARG A 130 -38.20 58.23 8.57
C ARG A 130 -38.56 58.60 10.03
N GLY A 131 -37.49 58.78 10.83
CA GLY A 131 -37.46 59.69 11.99
C GLY A 131 -36.04 59.88 12.53
N ARG A 132 -35.60 61.15 12.67
CA ARG A 132 -34.21 61.63 12.91
C ARG A 132 -33.80 61.67 14.41
N ARG A 133 -32.46 61.85 14.59
CA ARG A 133 -31.70 62.54 15.70
C ARG A 133 -31.36 61.65 16.92
N LYS A 134 -30.12 61.59 17.47
CA LYS A 134 -28.92 62.44 17.42
C LYS A 134 -27.62 61.61 17.54
N TRP A 135 -26.53 62.20 17.06
CA TRP A 135 -25.16 61.71 17.16
C TRP A 135 -24.67 61.67 18.61
N LEU A 136 -24.05 60.56 18.98
CA LEU A 136 -22.89 60.36 19.86
C LEU A 136 -22.58 58.84 19.78
N TRP A 137 -21.32 58.43 19.88
CA TRP A 137 -20.78 57.05 19.72
C TRP A 137 -20.34 56.62 18.31
N LEU A 138 -19.35 57.32 17.72
CA LEU A 138 -18.68 56.87 16.48
C LEU A 138 -17.37 56.08 16.66
N ALA A 139 -16.95 55.71 17.88
CA ALA A 139 -15.71 54.95 18.08
C ALA A 139 -15.90 53.46 18.44
N ALA A 140 -17.08 53.07 18.95
CA ALA A 140 -17.34 51.69 19.38
C ALA A 140 -17.76 50.72 18.26
N PRO A 141 -18.57 51.11 17.25
CA PRO A 141 -19.01 50.16 16.23
C PRO A 141 -17.88 49.77 15.27
N LEU A 142 -16.95 50.69 14.98
CA LEU A 142 -15.82 50.42 14.10
C LEU A 142 -14.81 49.47 14.74
N LEU A 143 -14.57 49.60 16.05
CA LEU A 143 -13.68 48.69 16.77
C LEU A 143 -14.31 47.30 16.93
N ALA A 144 -15.63 47.20 17.15
CA ALA A 144 -16.33 45.93 17.20
C ALA A 144 -16.38 45.24 15.83
N VAL A 145 -16.55 46.00 14.73
CA VAL A 145 -16.50 45.46 13.37
C VAL A 145 -15.07 45.04 13.00
N VAL A 146 -14.04 45.81 13.35
CA VAL A 146 -12.63 45.43 13.11
C VAL A 146 -12.21 44.24 13.98
N LEU A 147 -12.64 44.17 15.24
CA LEU A 147 -12.40 43.02 16.12
C LEU A 147 -13.21 41.80 15.67
N SER A 148 -14.42 41.96 15.16
CA SER A 148 -15.24 40.85 14.64
C SER A 148 -14.74 40.37 13.28
N ILE A 149 -14.25 41.27 12.41
CA ILE A 149 -13.54 40.91 11.17
C ILE A 149 -12.20 40.26 11.51
N GLY A 150 -11.44 40.77 12.49
CA GLY A 150 -10.19 40.18 12.95
C GLY A 150 -10.38 38.82 13.65
N PHE A 151 -11.47 38.65 14.38
CA PHE A 151 -11.86 37.40 15.04
C PHE A 151 -12.40 36.39 14.02
N HIS A 152 -13.18 36.80 13.03
CA HIS A 152 -13.63 35.93 11.94
C HIS A 152 -12.51 35.63 10.92
N ALA A 153 -11.57 36.54 10.69
CA ALA A 153 -10.37 36.28 9.89
C ALA A 153 -9.39 35.37 10.65
N GLY A 154 -9.26 35.54 11.97
CA GLY A 154 -8.49 34.67 12.85
C GLY A 154 -9.09 33.27 13.00
N LEU A 155 -10.43 33.17 13.10
CA LEU A 155 -11.17 31.90 13.14
C LEU A 155 -11.25 31.21 11.77
N ARG A 156 -11.26 31.97 10.67
CA ARG A 156 -11.10 31.41 9.31
C ARG A 156 -9.66 31.00 9.02
N SER A 157 -8.65 31.69 9.59
CA SER A 157 -7.25 31.25 9.48
C SER A 157 -6.90 30.06 10.37
N SER A 158 -7.76 29.72 11.34
CA SER A 158 -7.58 28.54 12.19
C SER A 158 -8.34 27.30 11.69
N GLN A 159 -9.12 27.40 10.61
CA GLN A 159 -9.38 26.22 9.79
C GLN A 159 -8.08 25.95 9.04
N GLY A 160 -7.23 25.08 9.59
CA GLY A 160 -6.03 24.61 8.89
C GLY A 160 -6.43 24.22 7.47
N SER A 161 -5.72 24.73 6.46
CA SER A 161 -6.01 24.37 5.09
C SER A 161 -5.91 22.86 4.98
N GLN A 162 -7.06 22.21 4.80
CA GLN A 162 -7.07 20.79 4.53
C GLN A 162 -6.39 20.64 3.17
N ALA A 163 -5.27 19.91 3.17
CA ALA A 163 -4.50 19.70 1.96
C ALA A 163 -5.41 19.14 0.87
N SER A 164 -5.43 19.78 -0.29
CA SER A 164 -6.30 19.41 -1.41
C SER A 164 -5.58 18.35 -2.24
N GLU A 165 -6.09 17.13 -2.24
CA GLU A 165 -5.56 16.02 -3.02
C GLU A 165 -6.35 15.88 -4.34
N SER A 166 -5.65 15.75 -5.47
CA SER A 166 -6.27 15.57 -6.79
C SER A 166 -5.45 14.62 -7.66
N ARG A 167 -6.12 13.83 -8.51
CA ARG A 167 -5.46 12.89 -9.42
C ARG A 167 -5.10 13.60 -10.74
N LEU A 168 -3.83 13.57 -11.13
CA LEU A 168 -3.33 14.21 -12.36
C LEU A 168 -3.35 13.28 -13.57
N THR A 169 -3.14 11.98 -13.39
CA THR A 169 -3.17 10.98 -14.49
C THR A 169 -4.18 9.87 -14.17
N ALA A 170 -4.78 9.30 -15.22
CA ALA A 170 -5.79 8.23 -15.10
C ALA A 170 -5.45 7.01 -15.97
N ASN A 171 -4.17 6.65 -16.00
CA ASN A 171 -3.65 5.54 -16.78
C ASN A 171 -4.22 4.20 -16.30
N PRO A 172 -4.63 3.31 -17.23
CA PRO A 172 -5.06 1.96 -16.91
C PRO A 172 -3.86 1.07 -16.54
N GLU A 173 -4.15 -0.13 -16.04
CA GLU A 173 -3.14 -1.11 -15.60
C GLU A 173 -2.08 -1.42 -16.68
N GLU A 174 -2.52 -1.58 -17.93
CA GLU A 174 -1.67 -1.97 -19.04
C GLU A 174 -0.71 -0.84 -19.45
N ALA A 175 -1.00 0.42 -19.09
CA ALA A 175 -0.20 1.59 -19.43
C ALA A 175 0.15 2.41 -18.19
N ARG A 176 0.50 1.73 -17.10
CA ARG A 176 0.87 2.35 -15.81
C ARG A 176 1.95 3.43 -15.97
N VAL A 177 1.85 4.47 -15.13
CA VAL A 177 2.90 5.50 -15.06
C VAL A 177 4.15 4.90 -14.40
N THR A 178 5.32 5.08 -15.01
CA THR A 178 6.60 4.49 -14.56
C THR A 178 7.56 5.52 -13.96
N GLY A 179 7.32 6.81 -14.22
CA GLY A 179 8.09 7.92 -13.66
C GLY A 179 7.34 9.23 -13.87
N ALA A 180 7.54 10.19 -12.96
CA ALA A 180 6.85 11.47 -13.00
C ALA A 180 7.61 12.56 -12.23
N ALA A 181 7.61 13.78 -12.75
CA ALA A 181 8.20 14.95 -12.09
C ALA A 181 7.43 16.24 -12.44
N ILE A 182 7.21 17.11 -11.44
CA ILE A 182 6.55 18.41 -11.62
C ILE A 182 7.57 19.49 -11.98
N SER A 183 7.21 20.40 -12.88
CA SER A 183 8.08 21.48 -13.32
C SER A 183 8.39 22.46 -12.17
N PRO A 184 9.53 23.18 -12.22
CA PRO A 184 9.90 24.15 -11.19
C PRO A 184 8.84 25.24 -10.97
N ASP A 185 8.15 25.66 -12.04
CA ASP A 185 7.06 26.65 -11.98
C ASP A 185 5.71 26.07 -11.51
N GLY A 186 5.61 24.75 -11.39
CA GLY A 186 4.41 24.04 -10.95
C GLY A 186 3.29 23.96 -12.00
N LYS A 187 3.55 24.33 -13.26
CA LYS A 187 2.52 24.33 -14.32
C LYS A 187 2.45 23.04 -15.12
N TYR A 188 3.55 22.29 -15.19
CA TYR A 188 3.65 21.10 -16.03
C TYR A 188 4.02 19.87 -15.21
N LEU A 189 3.51 18.74 -15.65
CA LEU A 189 3.89 17.41 -15.20
C LEU A 189 4.52 16.66 -16.38
N ALA A 190 5.77 16.24 -16.23
CA ALA A 190 6.37 15.25 -17.12
C ALA A 190 6.12 13.86 -16.53
N PHE A 191 5.65 12.92 -17.34
CA PHE A 191 5.44 11.54 -16.91
C PHE A 191 5.61 10.56 -18.08
N SER A 192 5.87 9.29 -17.78
CA SER A 192 6.01 8.24 -18.79
C SER A 192 5.18 7.01 -18.47
N ASP A 193 4.76 6.31 -19.52
CA ASP A 193 4.23 4.96 -19.48
C ASP A 193 4.94 4.08 -20.51
N LYS A 194 4.46 2.85 -20.72
CA LYS A 194 5.06 1.93 -21.71
C LYS A 194 4.97 2.41 -23.17
N ASN A 195 4.14 3.40 -23.47
CA ASN A 195 3.90 3.90 -24.81
C ASN A 195 4.74 5.16 -25.12
N GLY A 196 5.24 5.86 -24.10
CA GLY A 196 6.09 7.03 -24.32
C GLY A 196 6.25 7.94 -23.10
N CYS A 197 6.79 9.12 -23.36
CA CYS A 197 6.98 10.21 -22.40
C CYS A 197 6.11 11.41 -22.79
N TYR A 198 5.45 12.02 -21.82
CA TYR A 198 4.43 13.04 -22.04
C TYR A 198 4.65 14.25 -21.16
N LEU A 199 4.15 15.39 -21.64
CA LEU A 199 4.07 16.64 -20.92
C LEU A 199 2.60 17.03 -20.77
N ARG A 200 2.15 17.19 -19.53
CA ARG A 200 0.79 17.61 -19.19
C ARG A 200 0.80 19.00 -18.56
N HIS A 201 -0.03 19.91 -19.07
CA HIS A 201 -0.31 21.18 -18.39
C HIS A 201 -1.33 20.93 -17.27
N ILE A 202 -0.95 21.22 -16.03
CA ILE A 202 -1.68 20.79 -14.82
C ILE A 202 -3.07 21.42 -14.75
N ASP A 203 -3.18 22.73 -14.99
CA ASP A 203 -4.45 23.45 -14.77
C ASP A 203 -5.48 23.23 -15.89
N THR A 204 -5.02 22.91 -17.11
CA THR A 204 -5.90 22.69 -18.28
C THR A 204 -6.16 21.21 -18.52
N GLY A 205 -5.29 20.33 -18.02
CA GLY A 205 -5.31 18.90 -18.28
C GLY A 205 -4.87 18.51 -19.69
N GLU A 206 -4.42 19.47 -20.51
CA GLU A 206 -3.92 19.20 -21.86
C GLU A 206 -2.61 18.39 -21.78
N THR A 207 -2.48 17.36 -22.62
CA THR A 207 -1.33 16.43 -22.59
C THR A 207 -0.80 16.22 -24.00
N HIS A 208 0.52 16.34 -24.17
CA HIS A 208 1.22 16.14 -25.43
C HIS A 208 2.37 15.15 -25.26
N SER A 209 2.68 14.38 -26.30
CA SER A 209 3.86 13.52 -26.32
C SER A 209 5.14 14.34 -26.52
N ILE A 210 6.20 14.01 -25.78
CA ILE A 210 7.54 14.56 -26.04
C ILE A 210 8.16 13.78 -27.21
N PRO A 211 8.52 14.41 -28.33
CA PRO A 211 9.02 13.69 -29.50
C PRO A 211 10.45 13.17 -29.28
N LEU A 212 10.56 11.88 -28.99
CA LEU A 212 11.81 11.16 -28.72
C LEU A 212 12.07 10.08 -29.78
N PRO A 213 13.33 9.62 -29.95
CA PRO A 213 13.66 8.53 -30.86
C PRO A 213 12.86 7.25 -30.56
N THR A 214 12.50 6.51 -31.60
CA THR A 214 11.77 5.22 -31.47
C THR A 214 12.53 4.25 -30.57
N GLY A 215 11.83 3.65 -29.60
CA GLY A 215 12.40 2.71 -28.62
C GLY A 215 13.04 3.36 -27.39
N PHE A 216 13.20 4.69 -27.36
CA PHE A 216 13.67 5.41 -26.18
C PHE A 216 12.49 5.90 -25.34
N ILE A 217 12.13 5.12 -24.32
CA ILE A 217 11.02 5.42 -23.39
C ILE A 217 11.61 5.65 -22.00
N PRO A 218 12.04 6.89 -21.70
CA PRO A 218 12.70 7.21 -20.45
C PRO A 218 11.70 7.49 -19.32
N GLN A 219 12.11 7.37 -18.07
CA GLN A 219 11.34 7.73 -16.87
C GLN A 219 11.82 9.09 -16.32
N PRO A 220 10.95 10.13 -16.24
CA PRO A 220 11.29 11.39 -15.61
C PRO A 220 11.53 11.23 -14.12
N VAL A 221 12.66 11.74 -13.63
CA VAL A 221 13.02 11.70 -12.20
C VAL A 221 13.19 13.08 -11.59
N SER A 222 13.63 14.09 -12.37
CA SER A 222 13.82 15.45 -11.88
C SER A 222 13.82 16.46 -13.04
N TRP A 223 13.46 17.71 -12.75
CA TRP A 223 13.57 18.83 -13.69
C TRP A 223 14.86 19.60 -13.45
N PHE A 224 15.47 20.10 -14.52
CA PHE A 224 16.46 21.15 -14.39
C PHE A 224 15.76 22.47 -14.01
N PRO A 225 16.42 23.37 -13.26
CA PRO A 225 15.83 24.65 -12.85
C PRO A 225 15.44 25.57 -14.02
N ASP A 226 15.95 25.31 -15.22
CA ASP A 226 15.60 26.05 -16.44
C ASP A 226 14.16 25.78 -16.93
N GLY A 227 13.51 24.72 -16.45
CA GLY A 227 12.16 24.33 -16.87
C GLY A 227 12.05 23.84 -18.31
N LEU A 228 13.17 23.55 -18.98
CA LEU A 228 13.22 23.07 -20.36
C LEU A 228 13.83 21.67 -20.47
N HIS A 229 14.70 21.29 -19.53
CA HIS A 229 15.34 19.99 -19.53
C HIS A 229 14.85 19.10 -18.39
N LEU A 230 14.80 17.81 -18.68
CA LEU A 230 14.46 16.75 -17.74
C LEU A 230 15.68 15.85 -17.52
N LEU A 231 15.95 15.54 -16.26
CA LEU A 231 16.78 14.40 -15.89
C LEU A 231 15.90 13.16 -15.90
N VAL A 232 16.33 12.14 -16.63
CA VAL A 232 15.56 10.91 -16.84
C VAL A 232 16.42 9.66 -16.68
N THR A 233 15.79 8.55 -16.30
CA THR A 233 16.39 7.21 -16.29
C THR A 233 15.91 6.40 -17.48
N TRP A 234 16.77 5.53 -18.02
CA TRP A 234 16.40 4.60 -19.09
C TRP A 234 17.19 3.30 -19.01
N VAL A 235 16.52 2.19 -19.35
CA VAL A 235 17.11 0.84 -19.48
C VAL A 235 17.11 0.49 -20.96
N ALA A 236 18.29 0.32 -21.54
CA ALA A 236 18.45 0.12 -22.99
C ALA A 236 17.98 -1.26 -23.47
N GLY A 237 17.98 -2.26 -22.58
CA GLY A 237 17.51 -3.60 -22.86
C GLY A 237 17.51 -4.48 -21.62
N PRO A 238 17.02 -5.73 -21.73
CA PRO A 238 16.72 -6.56 -20.55
C PRO A 238 17.91 -7.00 -19.69
N HIS A 239 19.14 -6.65 -20.03
CA HIS A 239 20.33 -6.97 -19.23
C HIS A 239 21.25 -5.75 -19.05
N GLU A 240 20.76 -4.56 -19.42
CA GLU A 240 21.50 -3.32 -19.33
C GLU A 240 21.15 -2.59 -18.02
N PRO A 241 22.12 -1.97 -17.34
CA PRO A 241 21.85 -1.23 -16.12
C PRO A 241 20.99 0.02 -16.41
N THR A 242 20.27 0.48 -15.39
CA THR A 242 19.61 1.80 -15.46
C THR A 242 20.66 2.88 -15.65
N SER A 243 20.48 3.73 -16.66
CA SER A 243 21.39 4.81 -17.03
C SER A 243 20.71 6.18 -16.92
N LEU A 244 21.51 7.25 -16.74
CA LEU A 244 21.03 8.62 -16.58
C LEU A 244 21.20 9.43 -17.86
N TRP A 245 20.18 10.18 -18.22
CA TRP A 245 20.11 10.98 -19.44
C TRP A 245 19.49 12.35 -19.17
N THR A 246 19.78 13.30 -20.06
CA THR A 246 19.04 14.55 -20.18
C THR A 246 18.28 14.59 -21.50
N ILE A 247 17.04 15.08 -21.45
CA ILE A 247 16.18 15.32 -22.61
C ILE A 247 15.56 16.73 -22.53
N SER A 248 15.19 17.29 -23.68
CA SER A 248 14.40 18.51 -23.76
C SER A 248 12.91 18.18 -23.85
N ILE A 249 12.07 19.00 -23.21
CA ILE A 249 10.60 18.91 -23.36
C ILE A 249 10.11 19.23 -24.77
N MET A 250 10.95 19.91 -25.58
CA MET A 250 10.68 20.17 -27.00
C MET A 250 11.04 18.95 -27.88
N GLY A 251 11.58 17.89 -27.29
CA GLY A 251 12.08 16.69 -27.96
C GLY A 251 13.51 16.83 -28.49
N GLY A 252 13.85 15.97 -29.45
CA GLY A 252 15.18 15.88 -30.05
C GLY A 252 16.02 14.72 -29.50
N SER A 253 17.33 14.78 -29.69
CA SER A 253 18.24 13.69 -29.34
C SER A 253 18.55 13.67 -27.84
N PRO A 254 18.28 12.55 -27.12
CA PRO A 254 18.69 12.37 -25.74
C PRO A 254 20.21 12.41 -25.59
N ARG A 255 20.71 12.99 -24.50
CA ARG A 255 22.13 12.98 -24.15
C ARG A 255 22.36 12.14 -22.90
N LYS A 256 23.22 11.11 -23.00
CA LYS A 256 23.61 10.29 -21.85
C LYS A 256 24.51 11.10 -20.93
N LEU A 257 24.25 11.03 -19.63
CA LEU A 257 25.03 11.67 -18.56
C LEU A 257 25.86 10.64 -17.78
N ALA A 258 25.29 9.46 -17.51
CA ALA A 258 25.99 8.37 -16.83
C ALA A 258 25.58 7.01 -17.39
N ASN A 259 26.53 6.07 -17.48
CA ASN A 259 26.27 4.69 -17.92
C ASN A 259 25.47 3.88 -16.90
N GLN A 260 25.53 4.27 -15.63
CA GLN A 260 24.79 3.64 -14.55
C GLN A 260 24.33 4.70 -13.54
N GLY A 261 23.13 4.53 -13.01
CA GLY A 261 22.56 5.38 -11.97
C GLY A 261 21.05 5.36 -11.96
N HIS A 262 20.46 5.49 -10.77
CA HIS A 262 19.02 5.59 -10.56
C HIS A 262 18.71 6.59 -9.45
N TRP A 263 17.42 6.84 -9.19
CA TRP A 263 16.93 7.82 -8.18
C TRP A 263 17.78 9.09 -8.11
N ALA A 264 17.77 9.87 -9.20
CA ALA A 264 18.63 11.04 -9.34
C ALA A 264 17.86 12.35 -9.17
N ALA A 265 18.53 13.37 -8.62
CA ALA A 265 17.96 14.70 -8.42
C ALA A 265 18.97 15.79 -8.82
N VAL A 266 18.47 16.80 -9.54
CA VAL A 266 19.24 18.00 -9.91
C VAL A 266 19.29 18.96 -8.72
N SER A 267 20.44 19.60 -8.49
CA SER A 267 20.61 20.60 -7.45
C SER A 267 19.75 21.84 -7.71
N PRO A 268 19.36 22.62 -6.67
CA PRO A 268 18.49 23.80 -6.86
C PRO A 268 19.06 24.87 -7.79
N ASP A 269 20.39 24.96 -7.89
CA ASP A 269 21.11 25.86 -8.79
C ASP A 269 21.38 25.26 -10.18
N GLY A 270 21.07 23.98 -10.39
CA GLY A 270 21.24 23.27 -11.65
C GLY A 270 22.67 22.86 -11.97
N SER A 271 23.63 23.05 -11.06
CA SER A 271 25.05 22.79 -11.31
C SER A 271 25.47 21.34 -11.11
N GLN A 272 24.75 20.58 -10.28
CA GLN A 272 25.11 19.24 -9.84
C GLN A 272 23.94 18.27 -9.87
N ILE A 273 24.25 16.98 -9.95
CA ILE A 273 23.29 15.89 -9.88
C ILE A 273 23.73 14.93 -8.79
N VAL A 274 22.83 14.62 -7.85
CA VAL A 274 22.99 13.52 -6.90
C VAL A 274 22.25 12.31 -7.45
N PHE A 275 22.82 11.12 -7.29
CA PHE A 275 22.20 9.88 -7.75
C PHE A 275 22.62 8.68 -6.91
N ALA A 276 21.79 7.66 -6.95
CA ALA A 276 22.06 6.36 -6.37
C ALA A 276 22.73 5.44 -7.42
N GLU A 277 23.74 4.70 -7.02
CA GLU A 277 24.34 3.64 -7.82
C GLU A 277 23.30 2.56 -8.17
N HIS A 278 23.26 2.05 -9.40
CA HIS A 278 22.28 1.04 -9.82
C HIS A 278 22.40 -0.24 -8.98
N SER A 279 21.28 -0.77 -8.50
CA SER A 279 21.16 -2.11 -7.95
C SER A 279 20.11 -2.87 -8.76
N GLU A 280 20.47 -4.08 -9.23
CA GLU A 280 19.63 -4.88 -10.15
C GLU A 280 18.27 -5.27 -9.55
N ALA A 281 18.13 -5.25 -8.21
CA ALA A 281 16.94 -5.73 -7.49
C ALA A 281 16.07 -4.63 -6.84
N ALA A 282 16.26 -3.36 -7.22
CA ALA A 282 15.54 -2.20 -6.68
C ALA A 282 13.99 -2.20 -6.88
N TRP A 283 13.43 -3.19 -7.57
CA TRP A 283 12.01 -3.23 -7.94
C TRP A 283 11.21 -4.34 -7.27
N LEU A 284 11.87 -5.36 -6.72
CA LEU A 284 11.20 -6.54 -6.14
C LEU A 284 11.34 -6.65 -4.64
N THR A 285 12.34 -5.98 -4.11
CA THR A 285 12.65 -5.87 -2.69
C THR A 285 12.94 -4.41 -2.39
N PRO A 286 12.87 -3.98 -1.11
CA PRO A 286 13.20 -2.61 -0.74
C PRO A 286 14.70 -2.29 -0.90
N GLU A 287 15.42 -2.95 -1.79
CA GLU A 287 16.87 -2.82 -1.94
C GLU A 287 17.23 -1.44 -2.47
N GLY A 288 17.66 -0.59 -1.54
CA GLY A 288 18.32 0.66 -1.87
C GLY A 288 19.75 0.45 -2.32
N SER A 289 20.30 1.49 -2.93
CA SER A 289 21.66 1.54 -3.45
C SER A 289 22.74 1.31 -2.38
N GLN A 290 23.91 0.81 -2.79
CA GLN A 290 25.11 0.72 -1.93
C GLN A 290 25.86 2.04 -1.76
N ALA A 291 25.60 3.00 -2.64
CA ALA A 291 26.32 4.25 -2.63
C ALA A 291 25.51 5.41 -3.20
N LEU A 292 25.80 6.60 -2.69
CA LEU A 292 25.35 7.85 -3.26
C LEU A 292 26.53 8.55 -3.92
N TRP A 293 26.26 9.10 -5.09
CA TRP A 293 27.23 9.77 -5.94
C TRP A 293 26.75 11.17 -6.28
N VAL A 294 27.69 12.06 -6.56
CA VAL A 294 27.43 13.40 -7.09
C VAL A 294 28.29 13.61 -8.34
N MET A 295 27.72 14.21 -9.37
CA MET A 295 28.42 14.63 -10.58
C MET A 295 28.02 16.06 -10.95
N GLN A 296 28.76 16.67 -11.89
CA GLN A 296 28.33 17.92 -12.51
C GLN A 296 27.12 17.68 -13.42
N ALA A 297 26.33 18.72 -13.66
CA ALA A 297 25.09 18.65 -14.45
C ALA A 297 25.28 18.17 -15.90
N ASP A 298 26.49 18.27 -16.44
CA ASP A 298 26.88 17.79 -17.77
C ASP A 298 27.28 16.30 -17.79
N GLY A 299 27.29 15.63 -16.64
CA GLY A 299 27.71 14.25 -16.43
C GLY A 299 29.19 14.09 -16.05
N GLU A 300 29.95 15.18 -15.99
CA GLU A 300 31.38 15.11 -15.68
C GLU A 300 31.68 14.98 -14.18
N LYS A 301 32.88 14.49 -13.88
CA LYS A 301 33.46 14.40 -12.53
C LYS A 301 32.54 13.70 -11.50
N PRO A 302 32.03 12.48 -11.80
CA PRO A 302 31.30 11.71 -10.81
C PRO A 302 32.22 11.37 -9.63
N ARG A 303 31.75 11.61 -8.41
CA ARG A 303 32.44 11.25 -7.18
C ARG A 303 31.47 10.63 -6.18
N LYS A 304 31.93 9.59 -5.49
CA LYS A 304 31.18 8.96 -4.40
C LYS A 304 31.15 9.92 -3.21
N ILE A 305 29.98 10.10 -2.60
CA ILE A 305 29.79 10.94 -1.41
C ILE A 305 29.45 10.15 -0.15
N LEU A 306 28.91 8.92 -0.32
CA LEU A 306 28.57 8.02 0.77
C LEU A 306 28.54 6.57 0.25
N GLY A 307 28.96 5.61 1.07
CA GLY A 307 28.99 4.18 0.77
C GLY A 307 30.38 3.62 0.49
N GLY A 308 30.55 2.29 0.53
CA GLY A 308 31.80 1.60 0.22
C GLY A 308 32.29 0.57 1.26
N ASP A 309 31.60 0.43 2.39
CA ASP A 309 32.05 -0.37 3.52
C ASP A 309 30.83 -0.97 4.26
N GLY A 310 30.53 -2.23 3.94
CA GLY A 310 29.42 -3.00 4.52
C GLY A 310 28.63 -3.80 3.47
N SER A 311 27.89 -4.80 3.92
CA SER A 311 26.96 -5.53 3.05
C SER A 311 25.71 -4.68 2.74
N HIS A 312 24.96 -5.00 1.67
CA HIS A 312 23.67 -4.35 1.37
C HIS A 312 22.67 -4.41 2.53
N PHE A 313 22.80 -5.41 3.40
CA PHE A 313 21.95 -5.58 4.58
C PHE A 313 22.25 -4.56 5.67
N GLU A 314 23.49 -4.09 5.75
CA GLU A 314 23.93 -3.17 6.80
C GLU A 314 23.66 -1.72 6.44
N ASN A 315 23.85 -1.35 5.17
CA ASN A 315 23.70 0.01 4.70
C ASN A 315 23.12 0.04 3.27
N SER A 316 21.83 0.36 3.18
CA SER A 316 21.13 0.55 1.92
C SER A 316 20.54 1.95 1.84
N PHE A 317 20.70 2.61 0.70
CA PHE A 317 20.34 4.02 0.50
C PHE A 317 19.15 4.16 -0.47
N GLY A 318 18.06 4.78 -0.01
CA GLY A 318 16.92 5.16 -0.84
C GLY A 318 17.16 6.45 -1.65
N PRO A 319 16.12 6.96 -2.34
CA PRO A 319 16.19 8.16 -3.16
C PRO A 319 16.77 9.39 -2.43
N PRO A 320 17.86 10.00 -2.93
CA PRO A 320 18.42 11.25 -2.40
C PRO A 320 17.66 12.50 -2.89
N THR A 321 17.61 13.54 -2.05
CA THR A 321 17.11 14.87 -2.40
C THR A 321 18.03 15.98 -1.88
N TRP A 322 18.18 17.06 -2.64
CA TRP A 322 18.98 18.22 -2.23
C TRP A 322 18.27 19.06 -1.18
N SER A 323 19.05 19.68 -0.30
CA SER A 323 18.58 20.81 0.50
C SER A 323 18.33 22.03 -0.39
N PRO A 324 17.43 22.95 0.02
CA PRO A 324 17.13 24.16 -0.75
C PRO A 324 18.35 25.05 -1.04
N ASP A 325 19.36 25.01 -0.17
CA ASP A 325 20.61 25.76 -0.32
C ASP A 325 21.71 25.00 -1.07
N GLY A 326 21.45 23.76 -1.51
CA GLY A 326 22.40 22.91 -2.23
C GLY A 326 23.58 22.40 -1.41
N LYS A 327 23.60 22.58 -0.08
CA LYS A 327 24.75 22.21 0.77
C LYS A 327 24.62 20.84 1.43
N ARG A 328 23.40 20.30 1.50
CA ARG A 328 23.10 19.01 2.12
C ARG A 328 22.31 18.12 1.17
N ILE A 329 22.41 16.82 1.41
CA ILE A 329 21.59 15.78 0.76
C ILE A 329 20.81 15.06 1.85
N ALA A 330 19.50 14.93 1.72
CA ALA A 330 18.69 14.03 2.53
C ALA A 330 18.46 12.71 1.80
N PHE A 331 18.43 11.61 2.52
CA PHE A 331 18.19 10.28 1.96
C PHE A 331 17.62 9.35 3.05
N VAL A 332 16.99 8.26 2.61
CA VAL A 332 16.59 7.18 3.51
C VAL A 332 17.74 6.19 3.63
N ARG A 333 18.16 5.88 4.86
CA ARG A 333 19.04 4.75 5.14
C ARG A 333 18.20 3.62 5.71
N SER A 334 18.30 2.45 5.10
CA SER A 334 17.67 1.22 5.55
C SER A 334 18.72 0.21 5.99
N LYS A 335 18.46 -0.43 7.11
CA LYS A 335 19.15 -1.63 7.56
C LYS A 335 18.18 -2.81 7.50
N TYR A 336 18.52 -3.82 6.72
CA TYR A 336 17.73 -5.03 6.59
C TYR A 336 18.15 -6.05 7.67
N HIS A 337 17.18 -6.75 8.26
CA HIS A 337 17.39 -7.69 9.37
C HIS A 337 17.16 -9.14 8.97
N PRO A 338 18.17 -10.03 9.01
CA PRO A 338 18.12 -11.35 8.37
C PRO A 338 16.77 -12.08 8.52
N GLY A 339 16.17 -12.44 7.39
CA GLY A 339 14.84 -13.04 7.29
C GLY A 339 13.62 -12.12 7.45
N SER A 340 13.75 -10.89 7.92
CA SER A 340 12.63 -9.94 8.09
C SER A 340 12.16 -9.30 6.77
N TRP A 341 10.85 -9.19 6.56
CA TRP A 341 10.23 -8.36 5.50
C TRP A 341 10.29 -6.86 5.82
N GLY A 342 10.66 -6.49 7.05
CA GLY A 342 10.85 -5.11 7.49
C GLY A 342 12.32 -4.73 7.62
N SER A 343 12.63 -3.47 7.27
CA SER A 343 13.89 -2.78 7.55
C SER A 343 13.76 -1.82 8.73
N ASP A 344 14.86 -1.61 9.43
CA ASP A 344 15.02 -0.40 10.24
C ASP A 344 15.44 0.73 9.32
N SER A 345 14.51 1.66 9.08
CA SER A 345 14.71 2.75 8.15
C SER A 345 14.67 4.10 8.88
N GLN A 346 15.56 4.99 8.48
CA GLN A 346 15.69 6.33 9.03
C GLN A 346 16.00 7.34 7.93
N ILE A 347 15.58 8.58 8.14
CA ILE A 347 15.96 9.70 7.27
C ILE A 347 17.21 10.34 7.84
N GLU A 348 18.21 10.54 6.99
CA GLU A 348 19.48 11.19 7.32
C GLU A 348 19.73 12.40 6.42
N THR A 349 20.57 13.32 6.89
CA THR A 349 21.14 14.39 6.06
C THR A 349 22.66 14.33 6.07
N LEU A 350 23.27 14.46 4.89
CA LEU A 350 24.71 14.54 4.68
C LEU A 350 25.11 15.97 4.32
N ALA A 351 26.09 16.54 5.02
CA ALA A 351 26.71 17.81 4.64
C ALA A 351 27.84 17.58 3.61
N LEU A 352 27.71 18.14 2.40
CA LEU A 352 28.62 17.85 1.28
C LEU A 352 30.06 18.30 1.51
N ALA A 353 30.27 19.37 2.29
CA ALA A 353 31.59 19.92 2.55
C ALA A 353 32.40 19.09 3.57
N SER A 354 31.73 18.51 4.57
CA SER A 354 32.39 17.79 5.66
C SER A 354 32.21 16.27 5.60
N GLY A 355 31.26 15.77 4.82
CA GLY A 355 30.86 14.35 4.83
C GLY A 355 30.13 13.94 6.12
N LYS A 356 29.79 14.89 7.00
CA LYS A 356 29.09 14.59 8.26
C LYS A 356 27.64 14.21 7.97
N THR A 357 27.18 13.14 8.59
CA THR A 357 25.79 12.69 8.51
C THR A 357 25.07 12.88 9.84
N ASP A 358 23.82 13.36 9.79
CA ASP A 358 22.94 13.55 10.96
C ASP A 358 21.60 12.81 10.75
N VAL A 359 21.13 12.05 11.75
CA VAL A 359 19.81 11.39 11.73
C VAL A 359 18.72 12.43 12.02
N VAL A 360 17.70 12.48 11.16
CA VAL A 360 16.53 13.37 11.31
C VAL A 360 15.41 12.67 12.07
N ILE A 361 15.03 11.47 11.61
CA ILE A 361 13.96 10.68 12.22
C ILE A 361 14.17 9.19 11.90
N GLN A 362 13.88 8.35 12.88
CA GLN A 362 13.73 6.91 12.72
C GLN A 362 12.26 6.56 12.96
N THR A 363 11.61 5.94 11.99
CA THR A 363 10.19 5.60 12.08
C THR A 363 9.89 4.28 11.37
N PRO A 364 9.08 3.38 11.96
CA PRO A 364 8.71 2.13 11.31
C PRO A 364 7.95 2.36 10.00
N GLY A 365 8.20 1.50 9.00
CA GLY A 365 7.46 1.54 7.73
C GLY A 365 7.81 2.71 6.82
N LEU A 366 8.94 3.37 7.03
CA LEU A 366 9.45 4.43 6.15
C LEU A 366 9.64 3.90 4.73
N LEU A 367 9.11 4.63 3.74
CA LEU A 367 9.28 4.35 2.31
C LEU A 367 10.38 5.24 1.71
N GLY A 368 10.84 4.89 0.50
CA GLY A 368 11.90 5.65 -0.18
C GLY A 368 11.51 7.05 -0.67
N ALA A 369 10.20 7.35 -0.78
CA ALA A 369 9.73 8.63 -1.30
C ALA A 369 10.05 9.78 -0.32
N LEU A 370 10.89 10.72 -0.77
CA LEU A 370 11.44 11.81 0.03
C LEU A 370 11.57 13.10 -0.79
N ALA A 371 11.24 14.25 -0.21
CA ALA A 371 11.45 15.57 -0.82
C ALA A 371 11.74 16.64 0.24
N TRP A 372 12.54 17.64 -0.12
CA TRP A 372 12.95 18.72 0.79
C TRP A 372 12.41 20.08 0.34
N MET A 373 11.60 20.70 1.20
CA MET A 373 10.98 22.00 0.97
C MET A 373 11.89 23.17 1.33
N LYS A 374 11.65 24.33 0.71
CA LYS A 374 12.35 25.61 0.97
C LYS A 374 12.23 26.13 2.41
N ASP A 375 11.24 25.69 3.17
CA ASP A 375 11.01 26.10 4.56
C ASP A 375 11.61 25.14 5.60
N ASP A 376 12.56 24.30 5.19
CA ASP A 376 13.24 23.27 5.98
C ASP A 376 12.32 22.14 6.47
N ARG A 377 11.19 21.92 5.78
CA ARG A 377 10.39 20.69 5.94
C ARG A 377 10.90 19.59 5.02
N LEU A 378 11.05 18.38 5.56
CA LEU A 378 11.17 17.15 4.79
C LEU A 378 9.81 16.49 4.69
N ILE A 379 9.41 16.13 3.47
CA ILE A 379 8.21 15.35 3.21
C ILE A 379 8.64 13.93 2.88
N TYR A 380 8.00 12.96 3.53
CA TYR A 380 8.31 11.55 3.38
C TYR A 380 7.04 10.70 3.45
N ALA A 381 7.12 9.49 2.91
CA ALA A 381 6.04 8.53 2.98
C ALA A 381 6.31 7.42 3.99
N THR A 382 5.27 6.95 4.67
CA THR A 382 5.30 5.74 5.51
C THR A 382 4.16 4.82 5.13
N MET A 383 4.33 3.53 5.31
CA MET A 383 3.22 2.58 5.31
C MET A 383 2.28 2.88 6.48
N ALA A 384 0.98 2.66 6.30
CA ALA A 384 0.00 2.76 7.36
C ALA A 384 0.27 1.69 8.43
N SER A 385 0.09 2.06 9.70
CA SER A 385 0.24 1.18 10.86
C SER A 385 -1.10 1.08 11.59
N PRO A 386 -1.49 -0.10 12.12
CA PRO A 386 -0.76 -1.38 12.08
C PRO A 386 -0.69 -1.99 10.68
N ARG A 387 0.33 -2.80 10.41
CA ARG A 387 0.43 -3.63 9.20
C ARG A 387 -0.57 -4.79 9.36
N PRO A 388 -1.73 -4.75 8.70
CA PRO A 388 -2.17 -5.96 8.02
C PRO A 388 -2.59 -5.73 6.57
N THR A 389 -2.48 -4.49 6.07
CA THR A 389 -2.72 -4.12 4.67
C THR A 389 -1.42 -3.65 4.01
N PRO A 390 -0.64 -4.55 3.38
CA PRO A 390 0.41 -4.25 2.42
C PRO A 390 -0.08 -3.40 1.23
N GLY A 391 -0.22 -2.09 1.46
CA GLY A 391 -0.50 -1.19 0.35
C GLY A 391 -0.62 0.25 0.79
N ASP A 392 -1.35 0.53 1.86
CA ASP A 392 -1.74 1.89 2.21
C ASP A 392 -0.57 2.71 2.75
N SER A 393 -0.40 3.92 2.24
CA SER A 393 0.65 4.82 2.69
C SER A 393 0.11 6.17 3.12
N SER A 394 0.88 6.85 3.96
CA SER A 394 0.62 8.22 4.40
C SER A 394 1.83 9.11 4.11
N LEU A 395 1.55 10.33 3.70
CA LEU A 395 2.53 11.40 3.53
C LEU A 395 2.64 12.18 4.84
N TRP A 396 3.87 12.47 5.24
CA TRP A 396 4.19 13.18 6.47
C TRP A 396 5.17 14.32 6.18
N ALA A 397 5.07 15.40 6.94
CA ALA A 397 6.06 16.46 6.98
C ALA A 397 6.72 16.53 8.35
N ILE A 398 8.04 16.64 8.38
CA ILE A 398 8.82 16.93 9.58
C ILE A 398 9.71 18.14 9.35
N ARG A 399 9.79 19.04 10.35
CA ARG A 399 10.73 20.15 10.30
C ARG A 399 12.07 19.70 10.90
N MET A 400 13.17 19.95 10.21
CA MET A 400 14.48 19.37 10.54
C MET A 400 15.12 19.83 11.86
N TYR A 401 14.55 20.80 12.55
CA TYR A 401 15.05 21.24 13.85
C TYR A 401 14.73 20.16 14.89
N GLY A 402 15.61 19.17 15.07
CA GLY A 402 15.38 17.92 15.83
C GLY A 402 14.79 18.05 17.25
N PRO A 403 14.54 16.94 17.95
CA PRO A 403 13.67 16.87 19.14
C PRO A 403 14.08 17.77 20.32
N ASN A 404 15.34 18.20 20.38
CA ASN A 404 15.88 19.10 21.40
C ASN A 404 15.79 20.59 21.03
N ASN A 405 15.23 20.92 19.85
CA ASN A 405 15.02 22.29 19.44
C ASN A 405 13.66 22.79 19.95
N PRO A 406 13.59 23.94 20.63
CA PRO A 406 12.31 24.51 21.11
C PRO A 406 11.31 24.85 19.99
N LYS A 407 11.72 24.84 18.72
CA LYS A 407 10.85 24.99 17.54
C LYS A 407 10.45 23.67 16.88
N PHE A 408 10.89 22.51 17.39
CA PHE A 408 10.50 21.23 16.85
C PHE A 408 8.99 21.05 16.99
N ARG A 409 8.32 20.93 15.85
CA ARG A 409 6.98 20.36 15.77
C ARG A 409 7.19 18.96 15.21
N GLY A 410 6.74 17.95 15.94
CA GLY A 410 6.83 16.56 15.51
C GLY A 410 6.17 16.35 14.14
N PRO A 411 6.32 15.15 13.56
CA PRO A 411 5.75 14.83 12.25
C PRO A 411 4.25 15.16 12.17
N VAL A 412 3.85 15.81 11.08
CA VAL A 412 2.45 16.12 10.77
C VAL A 412 2.03 15.32 9.54
N ARG A 413 0.91 14.59 9.64
CA ARG A 413 0.34 13.86 8.51
C ARG A 413 -0.26 14.86 7.52
N LEU A 414 0.13 14.77 6.25
CA LEU A 414 -0.37 15.62 5.18
C LEU A 414 -1.54 14.95 4.42
N ALA A 415 -1.38 13.67 4.10
CA ALA A 415 -2.35 12.89 3.34
C ALA A 415 -2.16 11.40 3.63
N GLY A 416 -3.11 10.58 3.19
CA GLY A 416 -2.94 9.12 3.16
C GLY A 416 -4.13 8.43 2.52
N GLY A 417 -3.92 7.20 2.07
CA GLY A 417 -4.93 6.45 1.34
C GLY A 417 -4.37 5.14 0.79
N PRO A 418 -5.18 4.44 -0.02
CA PRO A 418 -4.81 3.15 -0.56
C PRO A 418 -3.65 3.24 -1.53
N GLY A 419 -2.76 2.25 -1.49
CA GLY A 419 -1.55 2.20 -2.32
C GLY A 419 -0.38 3.01 -1.76
N TYR A 420 0.82 2.65 -2.22
CA TYR A 420 2.07 3.17 -1.68
C TYR A 420 2.59 4.32 -2.53
N VAL A 421 3.13 5.36 -1.88
CA VAL A 421 3.80 6.46 -2.58
C VAL A 421 5.22 6.04 -2.93
N ALA A 422 5.49 5.93 -4.24
CA ALA A 422 6.78 5.49 -4.79
C ALA A 422 7.78 6.64 -4.94
N SER A 423 7.31 7.84 -5.29
CA SER A 423 8.14 9.02 -5.47
C SER A 423 7.38 10.31 -5.19
N ILE A 424 8.11 11.38 -4.84
CA ILE A 424 7.59 12.72 -4.58
C ILE A 424 8.40 13.73 -5.39
N SER A 425 7.74 14.71 -5.99
CA SER A 425 8.34 15.80 -6.74
C SER A 425 7.69 17.12 -6.32
N LEU A 426 8.50 18.16 -6.09
CA LEU A 426 8.04 19.47 -5.61
C LEU A 426 8.24 20.55 -6.67
N SER A 427 7.25 21.42 -6.80
CA SER A 427 7.43 22.71 -7.47
C SER A 427 8.42 23.58 -6.68
N ALA A 428 9.16 24.46 -7.37
CA ALA A 428 10.21 25.26 -6.74
C ALA A 428 9.66 26.25 -5.70
N ASN A 429 8.39 26.64 -5.77
CA ASN A 429 7.76 27.47 -4.74
C ASN A 429 7.26 26.66 -3.53
N GLY A 430 7.24 25.33 -3.62
CA GLY A 430 6.77 24.42 -2.57
C GLY A 430 5.25 24.39 -2.38
N ASN A 431 4.45 24.99 -3.27
CA ASN A 431 2.99 25.06 -3.14
C ASN A 431 2.27 23.84 -3.75
N ARG A 432 2.92 23.17 -4.71
CA ARG A 432 2.44 21.96 -5.37
C ARG A 432 3.41 20.82 -5.15
N LEU A 433 2.87 19.68 -4.72
CA LEU A 433 3.58 18.43 -4.56
C LEU A 433 2.91 17.39 -5.45
N ALA A 434 3.65 16.85 -6.42
CA ALA A 434 3.22 15.70 -7.20
C ALA A 434 3.83 14.43 -6.61
N PHE A 435 3.08 13.34 -6.57
CA PHE A 435 3.57 12.07 -6.08
C PHE A 435 3.00 10.90 -6.87
N LEU A 436 3.84 9.89 -7.12
CA LEU A 436 3.45 8.68 -7.81
C LEU A 436 2.90 7.68 -6.80
N ARG A 437 1.65 7.24 -6.99
CA ARG A 437 1.00 6.26 -6.13
C ARG A 437 0.78 4.97 -6.91
N ASN A 438 1.27 3.87 -6.34
CA ASN A 438 1.14 2.52 -6.87
C ASN A 438 0.09 1.76 -6.05
N THR A 439 -0.91 1.20 -6.73
CA THR A 439 -1.89 0.30 -6.12
C THR A 439 -1.60 -1.10 -6.62
N ILE A 440 -1.45 -2.06 -5.72
CA ILE A 440 -1.27 -3.47 -6.04
C ILE A 440 -2.42 -4.21 -5.37
N GLN A 441 -3.15 -4.99 -6.16
CA GLN A 441 -4.30 -5.77 -5.74
C GLN A 441 -4.01 -7.26 -6.02
N PRO A 442 -3.52 -8.00 -5.01
CA PRO A 442 -3.23 -9.42 -5.11
C PRO A 442 -4.51 -10.24 -4.99
N ASP A 443 -4.81 -11.07 -6.00
CA ASP A 443 -5.99 -11.93 -6.03
C ASP A 443 -5.64 -13.39 -6.29
N VAL A 444 -6.54 -14.30 -5.92
CA VAL A 444 -6.42 -15.73 -6.23
C VAL A 444 -7.08 -16.02 -7.58
N TYR A 445 -6.31 -16.54 -8.51
CA TYR A 445 -6.77 -17.10 -9.77
C TYR A 445 -6.66 -18.62 -9.76
N VAL A 446 -7.55 -19.30 -10.49
CA VAL A 446 -7.50 -20.76 -10.68
C VAL A 446 -7.54 -21.08 -12.16
N SER A 447 -6.61 -21.93 -12.59
CA SER A 447 -6.57 -22.53 -13.93
C SER A 447 -6.66 -24.04 -13.84
N SER A 448 -7.27 -24.65 -14.87
CA SER A 448 -7.19 -26.09 -15.09
C SER A 448 -5.85 -26.41 -15.75
N VAL A 449 -5.24 -27.51 -15.32
CA VAL A 449 -3.99 -28.02 -15.87
C VAL A 449 -4.32 -28.98 -17.01
N GLU A 450 -4.00 -28.58 -18.24
CA GLU A 450 -4.34 -29.31 -19.45
C GLU A 450 -3.14 -30.10 -20.00
N ALA A 451 -3.42 -31.06 -20.88
CA ALA A 451 -2.42 -31.85 -21.61
C ALA A 451 -1.29 -32.45 -20.75
N GLY A 452 -1.61 -32.86 -19.51
CA GLY A 452 -0.65 -33.46 -18.58
C GLY A 452 0.38 -32.48 -18.03
N GLY A 453 -0.03 -31.23 -17.77
CA GLY A 453 0.87 -30.18 -17.25
C GLY A 453 1.57 -29.37 -18.33
N ARG A 454 1.11 -29.47 -19.58
CA ARG A 454 1.73 -28.79 -20.73
C ARG A 454 1.08 -27.46 -21.08
N ASP A 455 -0.16 -27.25 -20.65
CA ASP A 455 -0.88 -26.00 -20.87
C ASP A 455 -1.77 -25.66 -19.68
N LEU A 456 -2.20 -24.41 -19.58
CA LEU A 456 -3.17 -23.94 -18.60
C LEU A 456 -4.40 -23.37 -19.31
N SER A 457 -5.59 -23.71 -18.81
CA SER A 457 -6.79 -22.99 -19.22
C SER A 457 -6.68 -21.52 -18.81
N VAL A 458 -7.44 -20.65 -19.48
CA VAL A 458 -7.54 -19.22 -19.12
C VAL A 458 -7.80 -19.08 -17.61
N PRO A 459 -6.97 -18.32 -16.87
CA PRO A 459 -7.15 -18.12 -15.43
C PRO A 459 -8.50 -17.49 -15.10
N ARG A 460 -9.23 -18.09 -14.16
CA ARG A 460 -10.45 -17.53 -13.61
C ARG A 460 -10.17 -16.95 -12.22
N ARG A 461 -10.51 -15.69 -12.01
CA ARG A 461 -10.44 -15.05 -10.69
C ARG A 461 -11.41 -15.76 -9.73
N LEU A 462 -10.90 -16.25 -8.61
CA LEU A 462 -11.67 -16.95 -7.57
C LEU A 462 -12.18 -15.97 -6.52
N THR A 463 -11.32 -15.07 -6.04
CA THR A 463 -11.69 -14.04 -5.05
C THR A 463 -12.16 -12.76 -5.77
N LEU A 464 -13.37 -12.29 -5.44
CA LEU A 464 -14.05 -11.22 -6.20
C LEU A 464 -14.26 -9.94 -5.37
N ASP A 465 -13.47 -9.77 -4.31
CA ASP A 465 -13.48 -8.59 -3.44
C ASP A 465 -12.19 -7.77 -3.61
N ASP A 466 -12.18 -6.53 -3.09
CA ASP A 466 -11.01 -5.65 -3.12
C ASP A 466 -10.16 -5.87 -1.86
N ARG A 467 -9.76 -7.13 -1.62
CA ARG A 467 -8.97 -7.58 -0.46
C ARG A 467 -7.73 -8.29 -0.93
N GLU A 468 -6.67 -8.26 -0.14
CA GLU A 468 -5.44 -8.89 -0.54
C GLU A 468 -5.51 -10.39 -0.27
N ASP A 469 -5.44 -11.23 -1.32
CA ASP A 469 -5.63 -12.67 -1.20
C ASP A 469 -4.46 -13.49 -1.75
N TYR A 470 -3.97 -14.44 -0.94
CA TYR A 470 -2.78 -15.24 -1.23
C TYR A 470 -3.03 -16.75 -1.04
N PRO A 471 -3.00 -17.59 -2.09
CA PRO A 471 -3.32 -19.01 -2.00
C PRO A 471 -2.14 -19.81 -1.46
N PHE A 472 -2.35 -20.76 -0.54
CA PHE A 472 -1.24 -21.55 0.03
C PHE A 472 -1.49 -23.06 0.04
N ALA A 473 -2.74 -23.51 0.01
CA ALA A 473 -3.05 -24.94 0.00
C ALA A 473 -4.39 -25.25 -0.65
N TRP A 474 -4.58 -26.52 -1.01
CA TRP A 474 -5.86 -27.09 -1.42
C TRP A 474 -6.37 -28.04 -0.34
N THR A 475 -7.70 -28.14 -0.21
CA THR A 475 -8.31 -29.20 0.58
C THR A 475 -8.07 -30.57 -0.06
N PRO A 476 -8.01 -31.68 0.73
CA PRO A 476 -7.76 -33.04 0.22
C PRO A 476 -8.73 -33.51 -0.86
N ASP A 477 -9.95 -32.97 -0.87
CA ASP A 477 -10.97 -33.25 -1.87
C ASP A 477 -10.78 -32.49 -3.20
N ASN A 478 -9.78 -31.62 -3.30
CA ASN A 478 -9.46 -30.76 -4.45
C ASN A 478 -10.56 -29.76 -4.82
N ARG A 479 -11.49 -29.47 -3.90
CA ARG A 479 -12.63 -28.58 -4.18
C ARG A 479 -12.45 -27.16 -3.68
N SER A 480 -11.61 -26.95 -2.67
CA SER A 480 -11.43 -25.65 -2.05
C SER A 480 -9.97 -25.22 -1.97
N VAL A 481 -9.75 -23.93 -2.10
CA VAL A 481 -8.46 -23.27 -1.88
C VAL A 481 -8.45 -22.69 -0.47
N LEU A 482 -7.35 -22.90 0.25
CA LEU A 482 -7.02 -22.21 1.49
C LEU A 482 -6.07 -21.06 1.18
N PHE A 483 -6.47 -19.85 1.56
CA PHE A 483 -5.74 -18.64 1.26
C PHE A 483 -5.76 -17.67 2.45
N VAL A 484 -4.81 -16.75 2.47
CA VAL A 484 -4.68 -15.72 3.49
C VAL A 484 -5.27 -14.43 2.96
N SER A 485 -6.10 -13.74 3.75
CA SER A 485 -6.81 -12.52 3.35
C SER A 485 -6.91 -11.50 4.48
N ASN A 486 -6.83 -10.22 4.17
CA ASN A 486 -6.97 -9.10 5.12
C ASN A 486 -8.42 -8.59 5.27
N ARG A 487 -9.39 -9.38 4.81
CA ARG A 487 -10.78 -8.93 4.61
C ARG A 487 -11.53 -8.45 5.85
N ASP A 488 -11.14 -8.90 7.04
CA ASP A 488 -11.75 -8.56 8.32
C ASP A 488 -10.82 -7.71 9.22
N GLY A 489 -9.73 -7.18 8.66
CA GLY A 489 -8.77 -6.31 9.33
C GLY A 489 -7.37 -6.94 9.32
N PRO A 490 -7.02 -7.79 10.31
CA PRO A 490 -5.80 -8.59 10.28
C PRO A 490 -5.85 -9.66 9.17
N TYR A 491 -4.69 -10.21 8.80
CA TYR A 491 -4.65 -11.37 7.90
C TYR A 491 -5.16 -12.63 8.60
N HIS A 492 -6.15 -13.27 8.01
CA HIS A 492 -6.73 -14.53 8.47
C HIS A 492 -6.78 -15.55 7.35
N ILE A 493 -7.09 -16.81 7.68
CA ILE A 493 -7.15 -17.89 6.70
C ILE A 493 -8.59 -18.15 6.33
N PHE A 494 -8.85 -18.12 5.04
CA PHE A 494 -10.14 -18.35 4.42
C PHE A 494 -10.12 -19.61 3.57
N LYS A 495 -11.28 -20.24 3.45
CA LYS A 495 -11.52 -21.38 2.58
C LYS A 495 -12.58 -20.98 1.56
N GLN A 496 -12.34 -21.25 0.29
CA GLN A 496 -13.34 -21.01 -0.75
C GLN A 496 -13.37 -22.19 -1.73
N ALA A 497 -14.56 -22.74 -1.93
CA ALA A 497 -14.77 -23.75 -2.96
C ALA A 497 -14.76 -23.14 -4.37
N LEU A 498 -14.37 -23.92 -5.37
CA LEU A 498 -14.29 -23.43 -6.76
C LEU A 498 -15.64 -22.96 -7.32
N ASP A 499 -16.75 -23.51 -6.83
CA ASP A 499 -18.13 -23.20 -7.22
C ASP A 499 -18.78 -22.14 -6.30
N GLN A 500 -18.08 -21.67 -5.28
CA GLN A 500 -18.55 -20.62 -4.37
C GLN A 500 -18.00 -19.25 -4.78
N THR A 501 -18.84 -18.22 -4.62
CA THR A 501 -18.46 -16.82 -4.86
C THR A 501 -17.87 -16.16 -3.62
N GLU A 502 -18.34 -16.56 -2.44
CA GLU A 502 -17.92 -15.99 -1.16
C GLU A 502 -17.07 -16.99 -0.36
N PRO A 503 -15.94 -16.54 0.20
CA PRO A 503 -15.10 -17.35 1.10
C PRO A 503 -15.66 -17.44 2.51
N GLU A 504 -15.45 -18.58 3.16
CA GLU A 504 -15.72 -18.74 4.59
C GLU A 504 -14.45 -18.47 5.42
N LEU A 505 -14.62 -17.79 6.56
CA LEU A 505 -13.56 -17.65 7.56
C LEU A 505 -13.28 -19.03 8.15
N PHE A 506 -12.04 -19.51 7.99
CA PHE A 506 -11.63 -20.83 8.49
C PHE A 506 -10.83 -20.71 9.79
N ILE A 507 -9.79 -19.85 9.81
CA ILE A 507 -9.01 -19.53 11.01
C ILE A 507 -8.93 -18.01 11.15
N GLY A 508 -9.46 -17.49 12.25
CA GLY A 508 -9.37 -16.08 12.64
C GLY A 508 -8.94 -15.88 14.09
N GLY A 509 -8.87 -14.62 14.52
CA GLY A 509 -8.52 -14.24 15.87
C GLY A 509 -8.14 -12.76 15.96
N ASP A 510 -7.42 -12.39 17.02
CA ASP A 510 -6.85 -11.03 17.16
C ASP A 510 -5.45 -10.91 16.54
N GLU A 511 -4.81 -12.05 16.27
CA GLU A 511 -3.44 -12.13 15.76
C GLU A 511 -3.42 -12.60 14.30
N PRO A 512 -2.62 -11.95 13.44
CA PRO A 512 -2.47 -12.35 12.04
C PRO A 512 -1.98 -13.80 11.87
N SER A 513 -2.65 -14.52 10.96
CA SER A 513 -2.42 -15.92 10.59
C SER A 513 -1.90 -16.05 9.16
N PHE A 514 -0.86 -16.85 8.94
CA PHE A 514 -0.19 -16.96 7.62
C PHE A 514 0.23 -18.40 7.28
N LEU A 515 0.59 -18.62 6.00
CA LEU A 515 1.21 -19.85 5.49
C LEU A 515 0.47 -21.16 5.86
N PRO A 516 -0.84 -21.28 5.58
CA PRO A 516 -1.57 -22.53 5.82
C PRO A 516 -1.08 -23.65 4.88
N ARG A 517 -0.67 -24.79 5.43
CA ARG A 517 -0.32 -26.01 4.68
C ARG A 517 -0.97 -27.25 5.31
N MET A 518 -1.24 -28.26 4.50
CA MET A 518 -1.85 -29.52 4.96
C MET A 518 -0.83 -30.42 5.68
N THR A 519 -1.27 -31.15 6.70
CA THR A 519 -0.54 -32.30 7.22
C THR A 519 -0.47 -33.44 6.20
N PRO A 520 0.48 -34.40 6.31
CA PRO A 520 0.65 -35.46 5.30
C PRO A 520 -0.60 -36.29 5.01
N ASP A 521 -1.41 -36.53 6.05
CA ASP A 521 -2.67 -37.27 6.00
C ASP A 521 -3.86 -36.44 5.49
N GLY A 522 -3.67 -35.13 5.28
CA GLY A 522 -4.72 -34.20 4.87
C GLY A 522 -5.76 -33.90 5.95
N SER A 523 -5.59 -34.36 7.19
CA SER A 523 -6.62 -34.22 8.23
C SER A 523 -6.63 -32.84 8.91
N SER A 524 -5.49 -32.14 8.88
CA SER A 524 -5.26 -30.91 9.64
C SER A 524 -4.53 -29.86 8.80
N VAL A 525 -4.69 -28.59 9.18
CA VAL A 525 -3.97 -27.45 8.64
C VAL A 525 -2.94 -26.98 9.66
N LEU A 526 -1.70 -26.82 9.21
CA LEU A 526 -0.60 -26.17 9.92
C LEU A 526 -0.52 -24.71 9.46
N TYR A 527 -0.33 -23.77 10.38
CA TYR A 527 -0.25 -22.35 10.06
C TYR A 527 0.58 -21.57 11.08
N PHE A 528 1.07 -20.40 10.69
CA PHE A 528 1.81 -19.50 11.58
C PHE A 528 0.90 -18.43 12.19
N LEU A 529 1.15 -18.12 13.46
CA LEU A 529 0.63 -16.94 14.16
C LEU A 529 1.79 -16.03 14.57
N SER A 530 1.64 -14.73 14.35
CA SER A 530 2.62 -13.72 14.78
C SER A 530 1.98 -12.51 15.44
N ARG A 531 2.52 -12.10 16.60
CA ARG A 531 2.14 -10.86 17.31
C ARG A 531 2.68 -9.60 16.64
N LYS A 532 3.76 -9.72 15.87
CA LYS A 532 4.43 -8.60 15.19
C LYS A 532 4.56 -8.93 13.70
N THR A 533 3.72 -8.30 12.89
CA THR A 533 3.75 -8.40 11.44
C THR A 533 5.06 -7.87 10.85
N GLY A 534 5.78 -8.73 10.14
CA GLY A 534 6.90 -8.34 9.29
C GLY A 534 8.29 -8.34 9.94
N TYR A 535 8.48 -8.96 11.11
CA TYR A 535 9.79 -9.27 11.68
C TYR A 535 9.94 -10.79 11.85
N VAL A 536 10.65 -11.47 10.94
CA VAL A 536 10.82 -12.94 10.99
C VAL A 536 11.70 -13.39 12.16
N LEU A 537 12.53 -12.50 12.72
CA LEU A 537 13.29 -12.75 13.95
C LEU A 537 12.46 -12.58 15.24
N SER A 538 11.15 -12.36 15.15
CA SER A 538 10.25 -12.41 16.32
C SER A 538 9.74 -13.84 16.55
N PRO A 539 9.33 -14.19 17.79
CA PRO A 539 8.74 -15.49 18.05
C PRO A 539 7.49 -15.70 17.19
N VAL A 540 7.52 -16.77 16.39
CA VAL A 540 6.38 -17.23 15.60
C VAL A 540 5.84 -18.49 16.26
N ARG A 541 4.52 -18.66 16.25
CA ARG A 541 3.88 -19.89 16.73
C ARG A 541 3.40 -20.71 15.55
N LEU A 542 3.87 -21.95 15.45
CA LEU A 542 3.31 -22.94 14.55
C LEU A 542 2.13 -23.61 15.24
N MET A 543 0.96 -23.44 14.63
CA MET A 543 -0.31 -23.94 15.13
C MET A 543 -0.83 -25.04 14.21
N ARG A 544 -1.69 -25.89 14.77
CA ARG A 544 -2.40 -26.94 14.06
C ARG A 544 -3.88 -26.86 14.37
N MET A 545 -4.73 -26.98 13.35
CA MET A 545 -6.18 -27.08 13.52
C MET A 545 -6.74 -28.17 12.60
N ALA A 546 -7.70 -28.96 13.07
CA ALA A 546 -8.32 -29.99 12.23
C ALA A 546 -9.10 -29.33 11.09
N LEU A 547 -9.06 -29.92 9.89
CA LEU A 547 -9.79 -29.41 8.72
C LEU A 547 -11.31 -29.43 8.92
N SER A 548 -11.81 -30.36 9.74
CA SER A 548 -13.21 -30.44 10.16
C SER A 548 -13.63 -29.34 11.15
N GLY A 549 -12.71 -28.46 11.55
CA GLY A 549 -12.89 -27.50 12.64
C GLY A 549 -12.50 -28.08 14.01
N GLY A 550 -12.49 -27.20 15.02
CA GLY A 550 -12.05 -27.50 16.38
C GLY A 550 -11.09 -26.43 16.93
N PRO A 551 -10.68 -26.52 18.20
CA PRO A 551 -9.76 -25.56 18.78
C PRO A 551 -8.36 -25.70 18.16
N PRO A 552 -7.65 -24.59 17.88
CA PRO A 552 -6.28 -24.64 17.42
C PRO A 552 -5.34 -25.12 18.54
N GLN A 553 -4.32 -25.88 18.16
CA GLN A 553 -3.32 -26.47 19.03
C GLN A 553 -1.94 -25.90 18.72
N LEU A 554 -1.19 -25.48 19.73
CA LEU A 554 0.20 -25.08 19.56
C LEU A 554 1.05 -26.32 19.27
N VAL A 555 1.79 -26.31 18.17
CA VAL A 555 2.77 -27.34 17.84
C VAL A 555 4.13 -26.94 18.41
N MET A 556 4.56 -25.70 18.16
CA MET A 556 5.80 -25.14 18.69
C MET A 556 5.83 -23.61 18.57
N GLU A 557 6.72 -22.99 19.33
CA GLU A 557 7.04 -21.56 19.26
C GLU A 557 8.55 -21.40 19.17
N ARG A 558 9.03 -20.76 18.10
CA ARG A 558 10.46 -20.56 17.83
C ARG A 558 10.68 -19.24 17.09
N ASP A 559 11.86 -18.67 17.25
CA ASP A 559 12.30 -17.49 16.50
C ASP A 559 12.76 -17.90 15.10
N GLY A 560 12.58 -17.02 14.12
CA GLY A 560 13.16 -17.21 12.78
C GLY A 560 12.39 -18.18 11.88
N MET A 561 11.29 -18.79 12.32
CA MET A 561 10.53 -19.71 11.46
C MET A 561 10.07 -19.01 10.17
N ASN A 562 10.53 -19.52 9.03
CA ASN A 562 10.34 -18.89 7.72
C ASN A 562 9.27 -19.61 6.89
N ASN A 563 9.39 -20.93 6.74
CA ASN A 563 8.50 -21.74 5.91
C ASN A 563 8.34 -23.14 6.51
N GLN A 564 7.21 -23.79 6.24
CA GLN A 564 6.93 -25.16 6.65
C GLN A 564 6.13 -25.88 5.57
N GLN A 565 6.52 -27.12 5.24
CA GLN A 565 5.80 -27.97 4.30
C GLN A 565 5.89 -29.44 4.70
N CYS A 566 4.85 -30.19 4.37
CA CYS A 566 4.78 -31.63 4.56
C CYS A 566 4.66 -32.36 3.22
N ALA A 567 5.30 -33.51 3.12
CA ALA A 567 5.06 -34.47 2.05
C ALA A 567 3.63 -35.02 2.14
N ARG A 568 3.15 -35.65 1.07
CA ARG A 568 1.81 -36.23 0.99
C ARG A 568 1.87 -37.71 1.33
N ALA A 569 0.80 -38.23 1.96
CA ALA A 569 0.67 -39.65 2.23
C ALA A 569 0.94 -40.50 0.96
N PRO A 570 1.67 -41.64 1.08
CA PRO A 570 2.07 -42.30 2.33
C PRO A 570 3.35 -41.75 2.98
N ALA A 571 4.03 -40.78 2.37
CA ALA A 571 5.17 -40.13 3.01
C ALA A 571 4.69 -39.26 4.18
N THR A 572 5.48 -39.18 5.25
CA THR A 572 5.11 -38.47 6.49
C THR A 572 6.11 -37.38 6.87
N LEU A 573 7.09 -37.11 6.00
CA LEU A 573 8.13 -36.12 6.28
C LEU A 573 7.51 -34.71 6.28
N CYS A 574 7.74 -33.96 7.35
CA CYS A 574 7.50 -32.52 7.39
C CYS A 574 8.82 -31.80 7.64
N LEU A 575 9.03 -30.72 6.89
CA LEU A 575 10.20 -29.85 6.98
C LEU A 575 9.78 -28.44 7.43
N LEU A 576 10.60 -27.85 8.28
CA LEU A 576 10.53 -26.48 8.76
C LEU A 576 11.88 -25.83 8.46
N SER A 577 11.86 -24.57 8.04
CA SER A 577 13.07 -23.76 7.95
C SER A 577 13.06 -22.60 8.93
N GLU A 578 14.25 -22.28 9.44
CA GLU A 578 14.49 -21.15 10.34
C GLU A 578 15.59 -20.26 9.75
N LEU A 579 15.29 -18.97 9.65
CA LEU A 579 16.24 -17.95 9.25
C LEU A 579 16.94 -17.37 10.48
N ASP A 580 18.27 -17.27 10.39
CA ASP A 580 19.10 -16.55 11.33
C ASP A 580 20.12 -15.66 10.59
N GLN A 581 21.07 -15.08 11.34
CA GLN A 581 22.07 -14.18 10.77
C GLN A 581 23.10 -14.86 9.84
N LYS A 582 23.15 -16.19 9.82
CA LYS A 582 24.10 -16.98 9.03
C LYS A 582 23.45 -17.59 7.77
N GLY A 583 22.13 -17.70 7.77
CA GLY A 583 21.35 -18.16 6.62
C GLY A 583 20.10 -18.92 7.03
N GLU A 584 19.73 -19.94 6.25
CA GLU A 584 18.52 -20.74 6.47
C GLU A 584 18.87 -22.16 6.92
N ARG A 585 18.38 -22.56 8.09
CA ARG A 585 18.57 -23.88 8.68
C ARG A 585 17.30 -24.71 8.55
N PHE A 586 17.45 -26.01 8.30
CA PHE A 586 16.33 -26.91 8.04
C PHE A 586 16.16 -27.95 9.14
N PHE A 587 14.92 -28.24 9.48
CA PHE A 587 14.53 -29.18 10.52
C PHE A 587 13.44 -30.09 9.97
N SER A 588 13.57 -31.40 10.21
CA SER A 588 12.40 -32.27 10.21
C SER A 588 11.61 -32.06 11.49
N PHE A 589 10.28 -32.17 11.44
CA PHE A 589 9.45 -32.06 12.64
C PHE A 589 8.23 -32.99 12.63
N ASP A 590 7.75 -33.33 13.82
CA ASP A 590 6.49 -34.04 14.03
C ASP A 590 5.34 -33.00 14.13
N PRO A 591 4.34 -33.01 13.23
CA PRO A 591 3.26 -32.02 13.22
C PRO A 591 2.25 -32.18 14.37
N LEU A 592 2.32 -33.27 15.13
CA LEU A 592 1.49 -33.52 16.31
C LEU A 592 2.22 -33.15 17.61
N LYS A 593 3.48 -33.57 17.72
CA LYS A 593 4.27 -33.45 18.95
C LYS A 593 5.18 -32.23 18.99
N GLY A 594 5.45 -31.62 17.84
CA GLY A 594 6.39 -30.52 17.71
C GLY A 594 7.86 -30.90 17.93
N THR A 595 8.19 -32.20 18.00
CA THR A 595 9.58 -32.65 18.13
C THR A 595 10.34 -32.39 16.84
N THR A 596 11.47 -31.70 16.93
CA THR A 596 12.30 -31.31 15.78
C THR A 596 13.64 -32.03 15.74
N ARG A 597 14.16 -32.28 14.54
CA ARG A 597 15.53 -32.74 14.28
C ARG A 597 16.14 -31.95 13.13
N GLU A 598 17.23 -31.25 13.41
CA GLU A 598 17.99 -30.48 12.42
C GLU A 598 18.59 -31.37 11.34
N ILE A 599 18.67 -30.85 10.11
CA ILE A 599 19.27 -31.46 8.93
C ILE A 599 20.36 -30.53 8.40
N PRO A 600 21.56 -30.55 8.98
CA PRO A 600 22.63 -29.57 8.66
C PRO A 600 23.06 -29.58 7.20
N GLN A 601 22.88 -30.69 6.48
CA GLN A 601 23.24 -30.85 5.07
C GLN A 601 22.39 -29.99 4.13
N LEU A 602 21.22 -29.54 4.59
CA LEU A 602 20.33 -28.67 3.83
C LEU A 602 20.53 -27.19 4.17
N THR A 603 21.35 -26.87 5.16
CA THR A 603 21.59 -25.48 5.56
C THR A 603 22.09 -24.67 4.38
N ILE A 604 21.43 -23.54 4.15
CA ILE A 604 21.82 -22.57 3.14
C ILE A 604 22.59 -21.47 3.84
N GLU A 605 23.85 -21.28 3.48
CA GLU A 605 24.68 -20.22 3.99
C GLU A 605 24.47 -18.93 3.17
N GLY A 606 24.48 -17.78 3.86
CA GLY A 606 24.27 -16.48 3.23
C GLY A 606 22.86 -15.96 3.47
N VAL A 607 22.73 -14.63 3.43
CA VAL A 607 21.63 -13.92 4.08
C VAL A 607 20.81 -13.11 3.08
N ASP A 608 20.80 -13.47 1.80
CA ASP A 608 20.08 -12.71 0.76
C ASP A 608 18.59 -13.12 0.75
N TYR A 609 17.70 -12.16 1.00
CA TYR A 609 16.33 -12.38 1.45
C TYR A 609 15.33 -12.58 0.32
N SER A 610 15.67 -12.09 -0.86
CA SER A 610 14.74 -11.99 -1.99
C SER A 610 14.43 -13.35 -2.63
N THR A 611 15.18 -14.42 -2.31
CA THR A 611 15.21 -15.61 -3.17
C THR A 611 15.20 -16.99 -2.50
N TYR A 612 14.90 -17.13 -1.20
CA TYR A 612 14.75 -18.46 -0.60
C TYR A 612 13.28 -18.86 -0.44
N ASN A 613 12.63 -19.07 -1.58
CA ASN A 613 11.49 -19.96 -1.63
C ASN A 613 12.01 -21.39 -1.80
N TRP A 614 11.48 -22.32 -1.02
CA TRP A 614 11.74 -23.74 -1.15
C TRP A 614 10.42 -24.51 -1.10
N SER A 615 10.41 -25.65 -1.79
CA SER A 615 9.28 -26.57 -1.78
C SER A 615 9.74 -28.02 -1.64
N LEU A 616 9.01 -28.78 -0.83
CA LEU A 616 9.22 -30.21 -0.63
C LEU A 616 8.43 -31.00 -1.67
N SER A 617 9.06 -31.99 -2.29
CA SER A 617 8.40 -32.84 -3.27
C SER A 617 7.23 -33.60 -2.64
N PRO A 618 6.14 -33.87 -3.38
CA PRO A 618 4.97 -34.56 -2.84
C PRO A 618 5.29 -35.91 -2.19
N ASP A 619 6.32 -36.61 -2.65
CA ASP A 619 6.78 -37.90 -2.10
C ASP A 619 7.79 -37.77 -0.94
N GLY A 620 8.16 -36.54 -0.57
CA GLY A 620 9.10 -36.25 0.52
C GLY A 620 10.54 -36.65 0.25
N ARG A 621 10.94 -36.86 -1.01
CA ARG A 621 12.30 -37.32 -1.37
C ARG A 621 13.23 -36.22 -1.84
N SER A 622 12.71 -35.06 -2.20
CA SER A 622 13.51 -33.99 -2.79
C SER A 622 13.04 -32.61 -2.34
N LEU A 623 14.00 -31.71 -2.12
CA LEU A 623 13.78 -30.30 -1.87
C LEU A 623 14.13 -29.53 -3.15
N VAL A 624 13.27 -28.62 -3.58
CA VAL A 624 13.65 -27.60 -4.56
C VAL A 624 13.86 -26.28 -3.85
N THR A 625 14.92 -25.58 -4.22
CA THR A 625 15.18 -24.20 -3.79
C THR A 625 15.41 -23.36 -5.04
N SER A 626 14.88 -22.14 -5.11
CA SER A 626 15.37 -21.17 -6.09
C SER A 626 16.83 -20.88 -5.77
N SER A 627 17.73 -21.03 -6.75
CA SER A 627 19.12 -20.65 -6.55
C SER A 627 19.28 -19.19 -6.91
N LYS A 628 19.74 -18.41 -5.92
CA LYS A 628 20.54 -17.20 -6.05
C LYS A 628 20.29 -16.38 -7.32
N GLU A 629 19.55 -15.30 -7.15
CA GLU A 629 19.87 -14.04 -7.82
C GLU A 629 21.24 -13.57 -7.31
N ARG A 630 22.07 -13.06 -8.22
CA ARG A 630 23.46 -12.60 -8.07
C ARG A 630 23.79 -12.03 -6.66
N THR A 631 24.85 -12.54 -6.00
CA THR A 631 25.45 -11.81 -4.87
C THR A 631 26.04 -10.51 -5.38
N TYR A 632 25.71 -9.42 -4.71
CA TYR A 632 26.03 -8.01 -4.90
C TYR A 632 27.50 -7.57 -5.08
N THR A 633 28.45 -8.45 -5.40
CA THR A 633 29.88 -8.10 -5.42
C THR A 633 30.69 -8.65 -6.58
N SER A 634 30.12 -9.34 -7.58
CA SER A 634 30.89 -9.67 -8.80
C SER A 634 30.06 -9.67 -10.10
N LEU A 635 30.64 -9.00 -11.10
CA LEU A 635 30.21 -8.88 -12.48
C LEU A 635 30.32 -10.23 -13.24
N SER A 636 29.59 -11.28 -12.85
CA SER A 636 29.48 -12.54 -13.62
C SER A 636 28.08 -12.70 -14.24
N PRO A 637 27.95 -13.18 -15.51
CA PRO A 637 26.70 -13.29 -16.27
C PRO A 637 25.98 -14.64 -16.07
N ASP A 638 25.69 -15.05 -14.83
CA ASP A 638 25.11 -16.38 -14.59
C ASP A 638 23.58 -16.41 -14.74
N VAL A 639 23.10 -17.42 -15.46
CA VAL A 639 21.68 -17.68 -15.76
C VAL A 639 20.92 -18.04 -14.47
N PRO A 640 19.72 -17.45 -14.19
CA PRO A 640 18.90 -17.86 -13.05
C PRO A 640 18.67 -19.35 -13.03
N ALA A 641 18.64 -19.98 -11.86
CA ALA A 641 18.53 -21.43 -11.77
C ALA A 641 17.70 -21.90 -10.57
N ILE A 642 17.31 -23.16 -10.61
CA ILE A 642 16.67 -23.86 -9.50
C ILE A 642 17.54 -25.05 -9.09
N LYS A 643 17.68 -25.27 -7.79
CA LYS A 643 18.49 -26.36 -7.23
C LYS A 643 17.55 -27.43 -6.69
N VAL A 644 17.68 -28.65 -7.20
CA VAL A 644 16.95 -29.83 -6.72
C VAL A 644 17.90 -30.68 -5.90
N THR A 645 17.58 -30.89 -4.62
CA THR A 645 18.40 -31.62 -3.66
C THR A 645 17.67 -32.87 -3.17
N SER A 646 18.30 -34.03 -3.33
CA SER A 646 17.82 -35.31 -2.82
C SER A 646 17.94 -35.37 -1.29
N LEU A 647 16.93 -35.86 -0.61
CA LEU A 647 16.91 -35.95 0.86
C LEU A 647 17.48 -37.26 1.41
N SER A 648 17.75 -38.26 0.55
CA SER A 648 18.35 -39.52 0.98
C SER A 648 19.88 -39.46 1.08
N ASP A 649 20.51 -38.68 0.20
CA ASP A 649 21.97 -38.60 0.07
C ASP A 649 22.51 -37.16 -0.02
N PHE A 650 21.63 -36.15 0.00
CA PHE A 650 21.98 -34.73 -0.11
C PHE A 650 22.71 -34.36 -1.40
N SER A 651 22.64 -35.22 -2.42
CA SER A 651 23.11 -34.88 -3.75
C SER A 651 22.21 -33.79 -4.34
N SER A 652 22.81 -32.84 -5.06
CA SER A 652 22.06 -31.73 -5.66
C SER A 652 22.42 -31.53 -7.11
N ARG A 653 21.43 -31.08 -7.88
CA ARG A 653 21.59 -30.67 -9.27
C ARG A 653 21.01 -29.28 -9.47
N THR A 654 21.66 -28.48 -10.27
CA THR A 654 21.21 -27.13 -10.63
C THR A 654 20.65 -27.16 -12.05
N LEU A 655 19.43 -26.64 -12.21
CA LEU A 655 18.74 -26.54 -13.49
C LEU A 655 18.72 -25.06 -13.91
N PRO A 656 19.48 -24.65 -14.94
CA PRO A 656 19.47 -23.29 -15.43
C PRO A 656 18.16 -22.96 -16.15
N VAL A 657 17.73 -21.71 -16.03
CA VAL A 657 16.48 -21.15 -16.56
C VAL A 657 16.81 -19.93 -17.43
N PRO A 658 17.36 -20.14 -18.64
CA PRO A 658 17.82 -19.04 -19.50
C PRO A 658 16.66 -18.18 -20.01
N GLY A 659 16.97 -16.91 -20.31
CA GLY A 659 16.00 -15.96 -20.86
C GLY A 659 15.18 -15.19 -19.81
N TRP A 660 15.46 -15.41 -18.54
CA TRP A 660 14.84 -14.71 -17.40
C TRP A 660 15.92 -13.97 -16.60
N SER A 661 15.49 -12.95 -15.87
CA SER A 661 16.37 -12.14 -15.02
C SER A 661 16.38 -12.64 -13.58
N GLY A 662 15.28 -13.21 -13.10
CA GLY A 662 15.22 -13.84 -11.78
C GLY A 662 14.03 -14.78 -11.61
N ILE A 663 14.08 -15.59 -10.54
CA ILE A 663 13.03 -16.53 -10.12
C ILE A 663 12.68 -16.19 -8.67
N THR A 664 11.42 -15.91 -8.40
CA THR A 664 10.96 -15.46 -7.06
C THR A 664 10.27 -16.55 -6.25
N SER A 665 9.72 -17.57 -6.92
CA SER A 665 9.01 -18.66 -6.25
C SER A 665 9.29 -20.00 -6.91
N VAL A 666 9.20 -21.07 -6.13
CA VAL A 666 9.25 -22.46 -6.63
C VAL A 666 8.27 -23.34 -5.84
N ASP A 667 7.41 -24.06 -6.54
CA ASP A 667 6.49 -25.05 -5.96
C ASP A 667 6.50 -26.32 -6.82
N TRP A 668 6.55 -27.49 -6.20
CA TRP A 668 6.48 -28.76 -6.94
C TRP A 668 5.12 -28.94 -7.60
N ALA A 669 5.12 -29.42 -8.85
CA ALA A 669 3.91 -29.96 -9.47
C ALA A 669 3.42 -31.20 -8.68
N ALA A 670 2.12 -31.45 -8.74
CA ALA A 670 1.48 -32.52 -7.95
C ALA A 670 2.02 -33.92 -8.24
N ASP A 671 2.56 -34.15 -9.44
CA ASP A 671 3.12 -35.43 -9.87
C ASP A 671 4.62 -35.60 -9.52
N GLY A 672 5.27 -34.55 -8.98
CA GLY A 672 6.69 -34.55 -8.65
C GLY A 672 7.63 -34.56 -9.86
N LYS A 673 7.15 -34.25 -11.08
CA LYS A 673 7.96 -34.32 -12.32
C LYS A 673 8.33 -32.95 -12.90
N SER A 674 7.79 -31.88 -12.36
CA SER A 674 8.12 -30.51 -12.76
C SER A 674 7.96 -29.54 -11.58
N ILE A 675 8.45 -28.33 -11.77
CA ILE A 675 8.44 -27.24 -10.79
C ILE A 675 7.72 -26.06 -11.43
N TRP A 676 6.72 -25.52 -10.72
CA TRP A 676 6.13 -24.24 -11.02
C TRP A 676 7.02 -23.14 -10.46
N ALA A 677 7.33 -22.13 -11.27
CA ALA A 677 8.20 -21.04 -10.85
C ALA A 677 7.69 -19.71 -11.39
N ALA A 678 7.55 -18.71 -10.52
CA ALA A 678 7.38 -17.33 -10.97
C ALA A 678 8.74 -16.75 -11.35
N ALA A 679 8.81 -16.19 -12.55
CA ALA A 679 10.00 -15.56 -13.08
C ALA A 679 9.69 -14.19 -13.63
N HIS A 680 10.71 -13.35 -13.69
CA HIS A 680 10.60 -12.00 -14.23
C HIS A 680 11.79 -11.66 -15.12
N THR A 681 11.59 -10.69 -16.00
CA THR A 681 12.62 -10.01 -16.79
C THR A 681 12.95 -8.65 -16.15
N THR A 682 14.08 -8.03 -16.48
CA THR A 682 14.43 -6.70 -15.95
C THR A 682 13.50 -5.57 -16.41
N ASP A 683 12.75 -5.77 -17.51
CA ASP A 683 11.67 -4.85 -17.94
C ASP A 683 10.37 -5.08 -17.15
N ASN A 684 10.42 -5.91 -16.11
CA ASN A 684 9.33 -6.23 -15.19
C ASN A 684 8.16 -6.97 -15.85
N THR A 685 8.43 -7.75 -16.90
CA THR A 685 7.47 -8.72 -17.42
C THR A 685 7.51 -9.97 -16.54
N TRP A 686 6.35 -10.40 -16.05
CA TRP A 686 6.21 -11.56 -15.18
C TRP A 686 5.67 -12.76 -15.94
N ALA A 687 6.12 -13.95 -15.55
CA ALA A 687 5.55 -15.18 -16.05
C ALA A 687 5.51 -16.28 -15.00
N MET A 688 4.50 -17.14 -15.13
CA MET A 688 4.49 -18.45 -14.51
C MET A 688 5.13 -19.45 -15.45
N LEU A 689 6.17 -20.13 -14.98
CA LEU A 689 6.92 -21.15 -15.70
C LEU A 689 6.58 -22.54 -15.17
N ASN A 690 6.57 -23.53 -16.06
CA ASN A 690 6.71 -24.93 -15.68
C ASN A 690 8.07 -25.45 -16.16
N ILE A 691 8.87 -25.93 -15.23
CA ILE A 691 10.25 -26.36 -15.47
C ILE A 691 10.32 -27.87 -15.19
N ASP A 692 10.64 -28.65 -16.21
CA ASP A 692 10.81 -30.09 -16.03
C ASP A 692 12.14 -30.42 -15.34
N LEU A 693 12.26 -31.67 -14.86
CA LEU A 693 13.46 -32.15 -14.19
C LEU A 693 14.69 -32.30 -15.09
N ASN A 694 14.59 -32.04 -16.39
CA ASN A 694 15.72 -31.96 -17.32
C ASN A 694 16.13 -30.50 -17.61
N GLY A 695 15.43 -29.51 -17.03
CA GLY A 695 15.70 -28.09 -17.24
C GLY A 695 14.97 -27.48 -18.43
N HIS A 696 14.03 -28.19 -19.08
CA HIS A 696 13.21 -27.56 -20.11
C HIS A 696 12.17 -26.64 -19.47
N THR A 697 12.26 -25.35 -19.81
CA THR A 697 11.37 -24.30 -19.34
C THR A 697 10.24 -24.07 -20.33
N ARG A 698 9.00 -24.02 -19.82
CA ARG A 698 7.81 -23.62 -20.59
C ARG A 698 7.13 -22.43 -19.91
N PRO A 699 6.96 -21.29 -20.60
CA PRO A 699 6.09 -20.21 -20.13
C PRO A 699 4.63 -20.68 -20.21
N MET A 700 3.94 -20.67 -19.08
CA MET A 700 2.55 -21.16 -18.96
C MET A 700 1.55 -20.01 -18.91
N LEU A 701 1.93 -18.91 -18.24
CA LEU A 701 1.21 -17.64 -18.26
C LEU A 701 2.25 -16.55 -18.46
N ARG A 702 2.17 -15.81 -19.57
CA ARG A 702 2.97 -14.60 -19.77
C ARG A 702 2.04 -13.41 -19.53
N GLU A 703 2.16 -12.80 -18.36
CA GLU A 703 1.20 -11.83 -17.88
C GLU A 703 1.68 -10.40 -18.12
N THR A 704 0.76 -9.51 -18.48
CA THR A 704 0.97 -8.05 -18.49
C THR A 704 0.73 -7.41 -17.12
N LYS A 705 0.40 -8.22 -16.12
CA LYS A 705 0.01 -7.82 -14.76
C LYS A 705 1.17 -7.22 -13.97
N MET A 706 0.89 -6.62 -12.81
CA MET A 706 1.93 -5.99 -11.99
C MET A 706 2.91 -7.01 -11.41
N MET A 707 2.42 -8.19 -11.02
CA MET A 707 3.24 -9.24 -10.44
C MET A 707 2.55 -10.60 -10.55
N VAL A 708 3.32 -11.67 -10.70
CA VAL A 708 2.87 -13.05 -10.52
C VAL A 708 3.62 -13.62 -9.32
N GLY A 709 2.87 -14.11 -8.33
CA GLY A 709 3.39 -14.55 -7.04
C GLY A 709 3.91 -15.99 -7.10
N TRP A 710 3.09 -16.95 -6.68
CA TRP A 710 3.42 -18.37 -6.72
C TRP A 710 2.20 -19.20 -7.14
N ALA A 711 2.43 -20.48 -7.44
CA ALA A 711 1.43 -21.39 -7.97
C ALA A 711 1.32 -22.65 -7.12
N ILE A 712 0.15 -22.86 -6.52
CA ILE A 712 -0.13 -24.01 -5.66
C ILE A 712 -1.00 -25.01 -6.43
N PRO A 713 -0.46 -26.17 -6.84
CA PRO A 713 -1.24 -27.17 -7.54
C PRO A 713 -2.20 -27.91 -6.58
N SER A 714 -3.37 -28.28 -7.08
CA SER A 714 -4.26 -29.21 -6.40
C SER A 714 -3.56 -30.55 -6.15
N ILE A 715 -4.04 -31.32 -5.19
CA ILE A 715 -3.43 -32.60 -4.83
C ILE A 715 -3.50 -33.60 -5.99
N ASP A 716 -4.58 -33.58 -6.75
CA ASP A 716 -4.75 -34.39 -7.97
C ASP A 716 -4.03 -33.83 -9.21
N GLY A 717 -3.45 -32.62 -9.13
CA GLY A 717 -2.75 -31.95 -10.21
C GLY A 717 -3.63 -31.44 -11.36
N ARG A 718 -4.95 -31.45 -11.20
CA ARG A 718 -5.90 -30.99 -12.25
C ARG A 718 -6.10 -29.48 -12.26
N HIS A 719 -5.80 -28.81 -11.16
CA HIS A 719 -5.95 -27.36 -11.03
C HIS A 719 -4.69 -26.76 -10.43
N VAL A 720 -4.49 -25.48 -10.68
CA VAL A 720 -3.46 -24.67 -10.05
C VAL A 720 -4.08 -23.38 -9.57
N ALA A 721 -3.86 -23.04 -8.31
CA ALA A 721 -4.22 -21.75 -7.73
C ALA A 721 -2.99 -20.84 -7.82
N VAL A 722 -3.11 -19.72 -8.51
CA VAL A 722 -2.04 -18.77 -8.75
C VAL A 722 -2.42 -17.46 -8.07
N TRP A 723 -1.48 -16.87 -7.35
CA TRP A 723 -1.62 -15.47 -6.97
C TRP A 723 -1.09 -14.59 -8.10
N GLU A 724 -1.95 -13.70 -8.60
CA GLU A 724 -1.58 -12.65 -9.55
C GLU A 724 -2.00 -11.30 -8.97
N ALA A 725 -1.17 -10.27 -9.16
CA ALA A 725 -1.46 -8.94 -8.70
C ALA A 725 -1.80 -8.01 -9.87
N SER A 726 -3.01 -7.48 -9.85
CA SER A 726 -3.43 -6.39 -10.72
C SER A 726 -3.08 -5.04 -10.10
N GLY A 727 -3.10 -3.96 -10.89
CA GLY A 727 -2.89 -2.65 -10.32
C GLY A 727 -2.51 -1.56 -11.31
N ASN A 728 -2.64 -0.32 -10.86
CA ASN A 728 -2.25 0.85 -11.63
C ASN A 728 -1.22 1.70 -10.87
N SER A 729 -0.55 2.55 -11.63
CA SER A 729 0.31 3.60 -11.09
C SER A 729 -0.08 4.92 -11.73
N ASN A 730 -0.34 5.92 -10.88
CA ASN A 730 -0.83 7.21 -11.31
C ASN A 730 -0.28 8.34 -10.44
N VAL A 731 -0.20 9.53 -11.04
CA VAL A 731 0.30 10.73 -10.38
C VAL A 731 -0.85 11.45 -9.70
N TRP A 732 -0.64 11.77 -8.43
CA TRP A 732 -1.51 12.59 -7.61
C TRP A 732 -0.81 13.90 -7.26
N MET A 733 -1.58 14.91 -6.90
CA MET A 733 -1.10 16.22 -6.51
C MET A 733 -1.72 16.63 -5.19
N LEU A 734 -0.89 17.18 -4.32
CA LEU A 734 -1.28 17.82 -3.08
C LEU A 734 -1.02 19.33 -3.17
N GLU A 735 -2.00 20.14 -2.76
CA GLU A 735 -1.90 21.60 -2.66
C GLU A 735 -2.35 22.08 -1.27
N LYS A 736 -1.89 23.27 -0.85
CA LYS A 736 -2.30 23.92 0.41
C LYS A 736 -1.99 23.09 1.68
N PHE A 737 -0.75 22.60 1.81
CA PHE A 737 -0.30 21.66 2.86
C PHE A 737 0.82 22.17 3.78
#